data_AF-A0A3L6J965-F1
#
_entry.id   AF-A0A3L6J965-F1
#
_cell.length_a   1.000
_cell.length_b   1.000
_cell.length_c   1.000
_cell.angle_alpha   90.00
_cell.angle_beta   90.00
_cell.angle_gamma   90.00
#
_symmetry.space_group_name_H-M   'P 1'
#
loop_
_entity.id
_entity.type
_entity.pdbx_description
1 polymer ?
#
loop_
_entity_poly.entity_id
_entity_poly.type
_entity_poly.pdbx_seq_one_letter_code
_entity_poly.pdbx_strand_id
1 'polypeptide(L)'
;MVEHASERKRWRHPREGDDRPGELRKAEGGVEVQEHEAGNREDSETRGSVERRLGAAMRELEAREGKEATISWKLRKAFDDLERREQRKESTEAKLREALESLKDDEDSVQLTLEAAVQLGGTEAARDKNDTREGSDVSGRHQIEVSEVDTVQKRIDVEKESSRQFGYISTKNEFDEALACYPELELRSRFESRYEEVVRYYVASESGIETCKPELVIELENREVRRMYEEANGGPPNVRIESMKDVDELIEKHSDNISVSEKLYENAETYFRIRNESGKNQHQLAAEYGLSQSKISDIRRGVETKLIKTLRMREEECTVHDWADTQSRAQTEKNSTGQSEIKEQRFSVERSAVQKIEPESIKDSFTQIRESNRIDRKSIEDAIERMVQISQNTESRVKMADLRQSGIDSVRMTAVRLIINLNTMEIEKHLKERLSVDEVRIGLISDRLYVWTPNMSPNDMLNAWRTQYFYLNNHDMAKMVDTVGTHMDLGDSRREKLRNLNELMHQMVRVETLSDAIKIDGDRSRMPGEAMHLQRDMQGIRNKDLEGIVKKVSGINGHGGINNPKFPEGHRLEALRARLIATSLSDCHIRIDASVVEYYEQNLQRLERLVNQVLREFGDFTNEPEYVEKDNVYKLRIQSPYGRALNEWGVPSGDKAILNPCLPNEVTKWLATSIIAYHEDMIAQEGHVSPGQVSWNRSNTLHSGVKSEKYDSVNRISEGETRLIQSKGNDYAGSPNGAKTLLWTTIENLRKSTESEETEAARALHDTILENRNKLMDDEKNIAEKLGIDLSIRPVQVTYYPESGRVSVKWVTRTSNPEAVIRWGLVCPPNHPKKREELKKWIIAQNPEKVRRIAREVEEDGLPIHSIWRD
;
A
#
# COMPACT_ATOMS: atom_id res chain seq x y z
N MET A 1 36.97 43.40 13.96
CA MET A 1 36.95 42.66 12.67
C MET A 1 35.77 41.71 12.74
N VAL A 2 34.66 42.11 12.12
CA VAL A 2 33.37 41.41 12.21
C VAL A 2 33.23 40.64 10.91
N GLU A 3 33.41 39.32 10.96
CA GLU A 3 33.13 38.44 9.83
C GLU A 3 31.62 38.41 9.59
N HIS A 4 31.23 38.82 8.38
CA HIS A 4 29.88 38.68 7.87
C HIS A 4 29.49 37.20 7.83
N ALA A 5 28.70 36.79 8.82
CA ALA A 5 28.01 35.50 8.81
C ALA A 5 27.14 35.41 7.55
N SER A 6 27.40 34.39 6.74
CA SER A 6 26.73 34.16 5.47
C SER A 6 25.23 33.91 5.69
N GLU A 7 24.43 34.87 5.23
CA GLU A 7 23.01 34.63 5.01
C GLU A 7 22.86 33.46 4.05
N ARG A 8 22.23 32.37 4.50
CA ARG A 8 21.74 31.32 3.62
C ARG A 8 20.85 31.99 2.57
N LYS A 9 21.28 31.98 1.31
CA LYS A 9 20.38 32.23 0.17
C LYS A 9 19.23 31.25 0.32
N ARG A 10 18.03 31.75 0.65
CA ARG A 10 16.79 30.97 0.60
C ARG A 10 16.71 30.34 -0.78
N TRP A 11 16.68 29.00 -0.81
CA TRP A 11 16.45 28.30 -2.05
C TRP A 11 14.99 28.48 -2.44
N ARG A 12 14.87 28.94 -3.69
CA ARG A 12 13.61 29.12 -4.40
C ARG A 12 13.06 27.73 -4.71
N HIS A 13 11.74 27.63 -4.85
CA HIS A 13 11.18 26.54 -5.64
C HIS A 13 11.97 26.43 -6.97
N PRO A 14 12.25 25.20 -7.46
CA PRO A 14 12.81 25.03 -8.79
C PRO A 14 11.99 25.87 -9.77
N ARG A 15 12.68 26.60 -10.66
CA ARG A 15 12.02 27.28 -11.77
C ARG A 15 11.02 26.33 -12.40
N GLU A 16 9.76 26.77 -12.46
CA GLU A 16 8.77 26.25 -13.39
C GLU A 16 9.38 26.36 -14.80
N GLY A 17 9.59 25.20 -15.41
CA GLY A 17 10.30 25.04 -16.66
C GLY A 17 10.41 23.57 -17.01
N ASP A 18 9.25 22.92 -17.17
CA ASP A 18 9.05 21.78 -18.08
C ASP A 18 7.55 21.56 -18.27
N ASP A 19 6.94 22.52 -18.97
CA ASP A 19 5.72 22.34 -19.77
C ASP A 19 5.85 23.25 -21.02
N ARG A 20 6.93 23.03 -21.79
CA ARG A 20 7.04 23.51 -23.17
C ARG A 20 7.47 22.37 -24.10
N PRO A 21 6.82 22.22 -25.27
CA PRO A 21 7.19 21.21 -26.25
C PRO A 21 8.55 21.53 -26.87
N GLY A 22 9.32 20.48 -27.14
CA GLY A 22 10.74 20.56 -27.46
C GLY A 22 11.08 21.41 -28.69
N GLU A 23 12.15 22.20 -28.56
CA GLU A 23 12.89 22.74 -29.69
C GLU A 23 14.35 22.27 -29.65
N LEU A 24 14.77 21.78 -30.82
CA LEU A 24 16.08 21.27 -31.17
C LEU A 24 17.16 22.36 -31.03
N ARG A 25 18.25 22.04 -30.32
CA ARG A 25 19.52 22.76 -30.43
C ARG A 25 20.12 22.54 -31.82
N LYS A 26 20.33 23.61 -32.59
CA LYS A 26 21.35 23.68 -33.63
C LYS A 26 22.65 24.21 -33.01
N ALA A 27 23.75 23.55 -33.35
CA ALA A 27 25.11 23.89 -32.94
C ALA A 27 25.57 25.22 -33.56
N GLU A 28 26.36 25.97 -32.81
CA GLU A 28 27.12 27.12 -33.28
C GLU A 28 28.32 26.69 -34.12
N GLY A 29 28.65 27.51 -35.12
CA GLY A 29 29.86 27.39 -35.91
C GLY A 29 30.08 28.60 -36.83
N GLY A 30 30.51 29.72 -36.23
CA GLY A 30 31.56 30.57 -36.80
C GLY A 30 31.19 31.79 -37.68
N VAL A 31 32.02 32.83 -37.48
CA VAL A 31 32.46 33.88 -38.42
C VAL A 31 31.74 35.25 -38.36
N GLU A 32 32.38 36.16 -37.62
CA GLU A 32 32.96 37.44 -38.06
C GLU A 32 32.06 38.61 -38.55
N VAL A 33 32.10 39.68 -37.73
CA VAL A 33 32.11 41.13 -38.01
C VAL A 33 31.52 41.64 -39.33
N GLN A 34 30.48 42.51 -39.24
CA GLN A 34 30.50 43.86 -39.83
C GLN A 34 29.29 44.72 -39.42
N GLU A 35 29.56 46.02 -39.33
CA GLU A 35 28.63 47.13 -39.08
C GLU A 35 27.65 47.37 -40.24
N HIS A 36 26.67 48.24 -39.95
CA HIS A 36 25.82 49.04 -40.83
C HIS A 36 24.35 48.64 -41.08
N GLU A 37 23.52 49.64 -40.75
CA GLU A 37 22.35 50.16 -41.47
C GLU A 37 20.93 49.70 -41.11
N ALA A 38 20.21 50.69 -40.55
CA ALA A 38 18.77 50.77 -40.39
C ALA A 38 18.07 50.94 -41.75
N GLY A 39 16.94 50.25 -41.94
CA GLY A 39 16.02 50.57 -43.03
C GLY A 39 14.97 49.50 -43.30
N ASN A 40 13.71 49.81 -42.93
CA ASN A 40 12.45 49.33 -43.52
C ASN A 40 12.26 47.82 -43.72
N ARG A 41 11.71 47.13 -42.70
CA ARG A 41 11.12 45.77 -42.84
C ARG A 41 10.06 45.48 -41.77
N GLU A 42 9.00 46.29 -41.67
CA GLU A 42 7.93 46.03 -40.67
C GLU A 42 6.68 45.28 -41.20
N ASP A 43 6.52 45.06 -42.51
CA ASP A 43 5.28 44.43 -43.03
C ASP A 43 5.42 42.96 -43.51
N SER A 44 6.61 42.35 -43.46
CA SER A 44 6.79 40.93 -43.86
C SER A 44 6.93 39.95 -42.68
N GLU A 45 7.35 40.42 -41.49
CA GLU A 45 7.53 39.54 -40.32
C GLU A 45 6.21 39.17 -39.64
N THR A 46 5.21 40.06 -39.66
CA THR A 46 3.88 39.80 -39.10
C THR A 46 3.13 38.72 -39.90
N ARG A 47 3.26 38.72 -41.24
CA ARG A 47 2.62 37.70 -42.10
C ARG A 47 3.25 36.31 -41.90
N GLY A 48 4.57 36.23 -41.81
CA GLY A 48 5.28 34.98 -41.51
C GLY A 48 5.08 34.46 -40.08
N SER A 49 4.69 35.32 -39.14
CA SER A 49 4.33 34.92 -37.77
C SER A 49 2.93 34.30 -37.72
N VAL A 50 1.97 34.86 -38.45
CA VAL A 50 0.60 34.35 -38.53
C VAL A 50 0.54 32.98 -39.22
N GLU A 51 1.24 32.81 -40.34
CA GLU A 51 1.28 31.51 -41.06
C GLU A 51 1.93 30.40 -40.21
N ARG A 52 2.96 30.73 -39.42
CA ARG A 52 3.58 29.77 -38.48
C ARG A 52 2.65 29.38 -37.34
N ARG A 53 1.89 30.34 -36.77
CA ARG A 53 0.90 30.06 -35.72
C ARG A 53 -0.28 29.25 -36.25
N LEU A 54 -0.74 29.55 -37.46
CA LEU A 54 -1.81 28.80 -38.13
C LEU A 54 -1.37 27.35 -38.42
N GLY A 55 -0.16 27.16 -38.96
CA GLY A 55 0.40 25.82 -39.21
C GLY A 55 0.71 25.01 -37.94
N ALA A 56 0.97 25.67 -36.81
CA ALA A 56 1.07 25.00 -35.51
C ALA A 56 -0.31 24.55 -35.00
N ALA A 57 -1.32 25.42 -35.10
CA ALA A 57 -2.69 25.11 -34.70
C ALA A 57 -3.30 23.97 -35.53
N MET A 58 -3.04 23.93 -36.84
CA MET A 58 -3.51 22.84 -37.71
C MET A 58 -2.89 21.49 -37.34
N ARG A 59 -1.58 21.46 -37.02
CA ARG A 59 -0.90 20.22 -36.58
C ARG A 59 -1.38 19.75 -35.21
N GLU A 60 -1.74 20.67 -34.30
CA GLU A 60 -2.36 20.31 -33.03
C GLU A 60 -3.76 19.73 -33.23
N LEU A 61 -4.54 20.27 -34.16
CA LEU A 61 -5.85 19.74 -34.55
C LEU A 61 -5.74 18.34 -35.15
N GLU A 62 -4.84 18.11 -36.11
CA GLU A 62 -4.57 16.79 -36.68
C GLU A 62 -4.14 15.77 -35.61
N ALA A 63 -3.33 16.20 -34.63
CA ALA A 63 -2.93 15.35 -33.51
C ALA A 63 -4.09 15.02 -32.56
N ARG A 64 -5.06 15.93 -32.40
CA ARG A 64 -6.29 15.67 -31.64
C ARG A 64 -7.23 14.71 -32.39
N GLU A 65 -7.40 14.90 -33.70
CA GLU A 65 -8.16 13.99 -34.55
C GLU A 65 -7.58 12.57 -34.55
N GLY A 66 -6.24 12.43 -34.55
CA GLY A 66 -5.58 11.13 -34.40
C GLY A 66 -5.84 10.44 -33.05
N LYS A 67 -5.92 11.22 -31.96
CA LYS A 67 -6.30 10.71 -30.63
C LYS A 67 -7.78 10.30 -30.59
N GLU A 68 -8.67 11.08 -31.19
CA GLU A 68 -10.09 10.74 -31.29
C GLU A 68 -10.35 9.50 -32.16
N ALA A 69 -9.62 9.33 -33.26
CA ALA A 69 -9.65 8.11 -34.07
C ALA A 69 -9.19 6.88 -33.26
N THR A 70 -8.15 7.04 -32.44
CA THR A 70 -7.65 5.97 -31.56
C THR A 70 -8.67 5.61 -30.46
N ILE A 71 -9.33 6.61 -29.86
CA ILE A 71 -10.39 6.40 -28.86
C ILE A 71 -11.60 5.71 -29.50
N SER A 72 -12.02 6.18 -30.68
CA SER A 72 -13.13 5.62 -31.45
C SER A 72 -12.88 4.15 -31.84
N TRP A 73 -11.64 3.82 -32.22
CA TRP A 73 -11.25 2.43 -32.50
C TRP A 73 -11.30 1.55 -31.24
N LYS A 74 -10.81 2.05 -30.09
CA LYS A 74 -10.88 1.31 -28.82
C LYS A 74 -12.33 1.09 -28.35
N LEU A 75 -13.21 2.08 -28.56
CA LEU A 75 -14.64 1.96 -28.27
C LEU A 75 -15.32 0.93 -29.16
N ARG A 76 -15.09 0.94 -30.48
CA ARG A 76 -15.62 -0.11 -31.38
C ARG A 76 -15.15 -1.49 -30.97
N LYS A 77 -13.85 -1.66 -30.69
CA LYS A 77 -13.33 -2.94 -30.22
C LYS A 77 -13.98 -3.42 -28.92
N ALA A 78 -14.28 -2.50 -28.00
CA ALA A 78 -15.00 -2.82 -26.76
C ALA A 78 -16.45 -3.23 -27.01
N PHE A 79 -17.14 -2.57 -27.96
CA PHE A 79 -18.49 -2.98 -28.39
C PHE A 79 -18.49 -4.34 -29.08
N ASP A 80 -17.55 -4.60 -30.01
CA ASP A 80 -17.42 -5.91 -30.67
C ASP A 80 -17.14 -7.03 -29.64
N ASP A 81 -16.34 -6.76 -28.61
CA ASP A 81 -16.06 -7.73 -27.55
C ASP A 81 -17.27 -7.94 -26.62
N LEU A 82 -18.10 -6.91 -26.40
CA LEU A 82 -19.37 -7.03 -25.68
C LEU A 82 -20.39 -7.85 -26.48
N GLU A 83 -20.55 -7.57 -27.77
CA GLU A 83 -21.45 -8.29 -28.67
C GLU A 83 -21.06 -9.78 -28.77
N ARG A 84 -19.76 -10.08 -28.88
CA ARG A 84 -19.27 -11.48 -28.83
C ARG A 84 -19.57 -12.18 -27.50
N ARG A 85 -19.56 -11.45 -26.36
CA ARG A 85 -19.92 -12.02 -25.05
C ARG A 85 -21.40 -12.30 -24.97
N GLU A 86 -22.23 -11.42 -25.54
CA GLU A 86 -23.69 -11.59 -25.60
C GLU A 86 -24.08 -12.78 -26.48
N GLN A 87 -23.49 -12.91 -27.67
CA GLN A 87 -23.68 -14.09 -28.55
C GLN A 87 -23.24 -15.40 -27.88
N ARG A 88 -22.16 -15.38 -27.10
CA ARG A 88 -21.73 -16.56 -26.31
C ARG A 88 -22.73 -16.91 -25.21
N LYS A 89 -23.35 -15.90 -24.58
CA LYS A 89 -24.39 -16.08 -23.57
C LYS A 89 -25.65 -16.70 -24.18
N GLU A 90 -26.11 -16.19 -25.32
CA GLU A 90 -27.24 -16.79 -26.06
C GLU A 90 -26.94 -18.23 -26.49
N SER A 91 -25.72 -18.52 -26.95
CA SER A 91 -25.30 -19.88 -27.29
C SER A 91 -25.26 -20.82 -26.08
N THR A 92 -24.90 -20.32 -24.88
CA THR A 92 -24.93 -21.12 -23.65
C THR A 92 -26.34 -21.33 -23.12
N GLU A 93 -27.22 -20.33 -23.22
CA GLU A 93 -28.65 -20.46 -22.90
C GLU A 93 -29.36 -21.45 -23.84
N ALA A 94 -29.02 -21.44 -25.14
CA ALA A 94 -29.54 -22.43 -26.09
C ALA A 94 -29.10 -23.87 -25.74
N LYS A 95 -27.82 -24.07 -25.41
CA LYS A 95 -27.30 -25.38 -24.96
C LYS A 95 -27.91 -25.83 -23.64
N LEU A 96 -28.15 -24.91 -22.70
CA LEU A 96 -28.83 -25.21 -21.44
C LEU A 96 -30.30 -25.58 -21.66
N ARG A 97 -30.98 -24.94 -22.62
CA ARG A 97 -32.36 -25.29 -22.99
C ARG A 97 -32.43 -26.67 -23.64
N GLU A 98 -31.52 -26.98 -24.56
CA GLU A 98 -31.39 -28.30 -25.20
C GLU A 98 -31.07 -29.39 -24.17
N ALA A 99 -30.17 -29.12 -23.21
CA ALA A 99 -29.86 -30.04 -22.12
C ALA A 99 -31.06 -30.26 -21.18
N LEU A 100 -31.87 -29.22 -20.92
CA LEU A 100 -33.09 -29.33 -20.13
C LEU A 100 -34.21 -30.09 -20.86
N GLU A 101 -34.32 -29.97 -22.19
CA GLU A 101 -35.25 -30.79 -22.99
C GLU A 101 -34.82 -32.27 -23.00
N SER A 102 -33.52 -32.56 -23.16
CA SER A 102 -32.99 -33.92 -23.09
C SER A 102 -33.26 -34.59 -21.73
N LEU A 103 -33.14 -33.85 -20.63
CA LEU A 103 -33.43 -34.38 -19.29
C LEU A 103 -34.93 -34.69 -19.11
N LYS A 104 -35.80 -33.99 -19.81
CA LYS A 104 -37.25 -34.19 -19.76
C LYS A 104 -37.68 -35.44 -20.52
N ASP A 105 -37.05 -35.69 -21.67
CA ASP A 105 -37.25 -36.92 -22.44
C ASP A 105 -36.76 -38.17 -21.67
N ASP A 106 -35.68 -38.03 -20.88
CA ASP A 106 -35.19 -39.09 -20.00
C ASP A 106 -36.14 -39.36 -18.82
N GLU A 107 -36.77 -38.33 -18.25
CA GLU A 107 -37.74 -38.44 -17.15
C GLU A 107 -39.02 -39.17 -17.60
N ASP A 108 -39.52 -38.87 -18.80
CA ASP A 108 -40.67 -39.55 -19.41
C ASP A 108 -40.38 -41.04 -19.72
N SER A 109 -39.13 -41.36 -20.11
CA SER A 109 -38.65 -42.74 -20.34
C SER A 109 -38.57 -43.57 -19.06
N VAL A 110 -38.12 -42.97 -17.96
CA VAL A 110 -38.08 -43.59 -16.63
C VAL A 110 -39.49 -43.82 -16.09
N GLN A 111 -40.43 -42.91 -16.36
CA GLN A 111 -41.81 -43.03 -15.92
C GLN A 111 -42.55 -44.16 -16.67
N LEU A 112 -42.28 -44.34 -17.97
CA LEU A 112 -42.78 -45.46 -18.77
C LEU A 112 -42.23 -46.84 -18.33
N THR A 113 -40.98 -46.90 -17.87
CA THR A 113 -40.40 -48.14 -17.34
C THR A 113 -40.91 -48.48 -15.94
N LEU A 114 -41.24 -47.48 -15.13
CA LEU A 114 -41.85 -47.68 -13.82
C LEU A 114 -43.29 -48.21 -13.94
N GLU A 115 -44.08 -47.72 -14.89
CA GLU A 115 -45.44 -48.22 -15.16
C GLU A 115 -45.45 -49.65 -15.73
N ALA A 116 -44.45 -50.02 -16.53
CA ALA A 116 -44.27 -51.38 -17.04
C ALA A 116 -43.87 -52.38 -15.93
N ALA A 117 -43.08 -51.95 -14.94
CA ALA A 117 -42.69 -52.79 -13.80
C ALA A 117 -43.87 -53.06 -12.84
N VAL A 118 -44.80 -52.11 -12.70
CA VAL A 118 -45.99 -52.26 -11.85
C VAL A 118 -47.04 -53.21 -12.48
N GLN A 119 -47.04 -53.39 -13.81
CA GLN A 119 -47.94 -54.34 -14.49
C GLN A 119 -47.46 -55.80 -14.48
N LEU A 120 -46.19 -56.09 -14.15
CA LEU A 120 -45.63 -57.46 -14.17
C LEU A 120 -45.45 -58.10 -12.79
N GLY A 121 -45.77 -57.39 -11.69
CA GLY A 121 -45.64 -57.88 -10.32
C GLY A 121 -46.94 -58.34 -9.68
N GLY A 122 -47.59 -59.38 -10.20
CA GLY A 122 -48.86 -59.83 -9.64
C GLY A 122 -49.32 -61.23 -10.03
N THR A 123 -48.58 -62.27 -9.65
CA THR A 123 -48.93 -63.71 -9.52
C THR A 123 -47.59 -64.46 -9.39
N GLU A 124 -47.27 -65.33 -8.43
CA GLU A 124 -48.01 -66.42 -7.81
C GLU A 124 -47.44 -66.71 -6.41
N ALA A 125 -48.33 -67.00 -5.47
CA ALA A 125 -48.01 -67.67 -4.23
C ALA A 125 -48.73 -69.03 -4.21
N ALA A 126 -48.04 -70.05 -3.68
CA ALA A 126 -48.54 -71.27 -3.01
C ALA A 126 -48.22 -72.63 -3.67
N ARG A 127 -47.87 -73.57 -2.77
CA ARG A 127 -47.72 -75.06 -2.88
C ARG A 127 -46.34 -75.55 -3.33
N ASP A 128 -45.69 -76.57 -2.77
CA ASP A 128 -45.99 -77.65 -1.80
C ASP A 128 -44.64 -78.07 -1.16
N LYS A 129 -44.51 -78.28 0.16
CA LYS A 129 -44.64 -79.55 0.94
C LYS A 129 -43.78 -80.75 0.51
N ASN A 130 -42.97 -81.20 1.48
CA ASN A 130 -42.43 -82.56 1.74
C ASN A 130 -41.48 -83.16 0.68
N ASP A 131 -40.46 -83.96 0.97
CA ASP A 131 -40.20 -84.89 2.08
C ASP A 131 -38.68 -85.26 2.14
N THR A 132 -38.22 -85.72 3.32
CA THR A 132 -37.11 -86.68 3.65
C THR A 132 -36.17 -87.21 2.53
N ARG A 133 -34.85 -87.45 2.73
CA ARG A 133 -34.27 -88.39 3.70
C ARG A 133 -32.73 -88.52 3.53
N GLU A 134 -32.03 -88.71 4.66
CA GLU A 134 -30.84 -89.54 4.98
C GLU A 134 -29.60 -89.70 4.06
N GLY A 135 -28.44 -89.56 4.73
CA GLY A 135 -27.19 -90.33 4.52
C GLY A 135 -26.11 -89.61 3.70
N SER A 136 -24.81 -89.62 4.01
CA SER A 136 -23.99 -90.25 5.06
C SER A 136 -22.55 -89.72 4.88
N ASP A 137 -21.76 -89.79 5.95
CA ASP A 137 -20.31 -89.58 6.06
C ASP A 137 -19.47 -89.81 4.80
N VAL A 138 -18.50 -88.92 4.52
CA VAL A 138 -17.09 -89.29 4.24
C VAL A 138 -16.14 -88.15 4.66
N SER A 139 -15.22 -88.53 5.55
CA SER A 139 -13.99 -87.84 5.98
C SER A 139 -13.05 -87.44 4.83
N GLY A 140 -12.42 -86.27 4.92
CA GLY A 140 -11.31 -85.91 4.03
C GLY A 140 -10.60 -84.61 4.42
N ARG A 141 -9.56 -84.72 5.23
CA ARG A 141 -8.50 -83.72 5.48
C ARG A 141 -8.11 -82.97 4.20
N HIS A 142 -7.98 -81.64 4.28
CA HIS A 142 -6.80 -80.88 3.83
C HIS A 142 -6.79 -79.52 4.53
N GLN A 143 -5.92 -79.38 5.54
CA GLN A 143 -5.44 -78.08 6.00
C GLN A 143 -4.50 -77.56 4.92
N ILE A 144 -4.87 -76.46 4.26
CA ILE A 144 -3.95 -75.66 3.45
C ILE A 144 -3.65 -74.40 4.27
N GLU A 145 -2.35 -74.15 4.44
CA GLU A 145 -1.76 -73.09 5.24
C GLU A 145 -2.20 -71.71 4.76
N VAL A 146 -2.85 -70.95 5.65
CA VAL A 146 -3.21 -69.53 5.46
C VAL A 146 -2.02 -68.61 5.82
N SER A 147 -0.81 -69.15 6.05
CA SER A 147 0.36 -68.35 6.45
C SER A 147 1.22 -67.80 5.30
N GLU A 148 1.08 -68.31 4.07
CA GLU A 148 1.91 -67.87 2.93
C GLU A 148 1.32 -66.66 2.17
N VAL A 149 0.00 -66.48 2.15
CA VAL A 149 -0.63 -65.33 1.44
C VAL A 149 -0.37 -64.02 2.21
N ASP A 150 -0.39 -64.04 3.54
CA ASP A 150 -0.04 -62.88 4.39
C ASP A 150 1.44 -62.52 4.36
N THR A 151 2.34 -63.50 4.14
CA THR A 151 3.78 -63.24 4.00
C THR A 151 4.19 -62.80 2.60
N VAL A 152 3.46 -63.23 1.55
CA VAL A 152 3.66 -62.74 0.19
C VAL A 152 3.12 -61.31 0.03
N GLN A 153 1.94 -61.00 0.60
CA GLN A 153 1.40 -59.64 0.57
C GLN A 153 2.30 -58.67 1.36
N LYS A 154 2.79 -59.05 2.55
CA LYS A 154 3.80 -58.27 3.28
C LYS A 154 5.11 -58.07 2.54
N ARG A 155 5.55 -59.05 1.73
CA ARG A 155 6.77 -58.90 0.91
C ARG A 155 6.55 -57.97 -0.28
N ILE A 156 5.37 -58.01 -0.90
CA ILE A 156 5.00 -57.10 -1.99
C ILE A 156 4.85 -55.65 -1.48
N ASP A 157 4.27 -55.46 -0.29
CA ASP A 157 4.12 -54.13 0.30
C ASP A 157 5.48 -53.54 0.74
N VAL A 158 6.41 -54.37 1.23
CA VAL A 158 7.80 -53.97 1.56
C VAL A 158 8.63 -53.66 0.31
N GLU A 159 8.47 -54.39 -0.80
CA GLU A 159 9.12 -54.07 -2.07
C GLU A 159 8.56 -52.77 -2.68
N LYS A 160 7.26 -52.52 -2.57
CA LYS A 160 6.64 -51.24 -3.00
C LYS A 160 7.06 -50.06 -2.13
N GLU A 161 7.29 -50.24 -0.83
CA GLU A 161 7.85 -49.18 0.03
C GLU A 161 9.32 -48.86 -0.26
N SER A 162 10.11 -49.86 -0.70
CA SER A 162 11.55 -49.69 -0.98
C SER A 162 11.89 -48.87 -2.24
N SER A 163 10.88 -48.55 -3.07
CA SER A 163 11.03 -47.81 -4.33
C SER A 163 10.33 -46.44 -4.35
N ARG A 164 9.84 -45.95 -3.20
CA ARG A 164 9.21 -44.62 -3.13
C ARG A 164 10.22 -43.53 -3.47
N GLN A 165 9.98 -42.82 -4.58
CA GLN A 165 10.74 -41.65 -4.97
C GLN A 165 10.49 -40.53 -3.95
N PHE A 166 11.53 -39.79 -3.58
CA PHE A 166 11.48 -38.72 -2.60
C PHE A 166 10.52 -37.61 -3.07
N GLY A 167 9.52 -37.27 -2.24
CA GLY A 167 8.47 -36.31 -2.56
C GLY A 167 7.32 -36.83 -3.45
N TYR A 168 7.27 -38.13 -3.72
CA TYR A 168 6.14 -38.78 -4.39
C TYR A 168 4.93 -38.90 -3.46
N ILE A 169 3.74 -38.56 -3.96
CA ILE A 169 2.48 -38.60 -3.21
C ILE A 169 1.67 -39.82 -3.65
N SER A 170 1.74 -40.87 -2.84
CA SER A 170 1.21 -42.20 -3.14
C SER A 170 -0.22 -42.42 -2.68
N THR A 171 -0.69 -41.65 -1.71
CA THR A 171 -2.05 -41.79 -1.15
C THR A 171 -2.82 -40.47 -1.18
N LYS A 172 -4.15 -40.54 -1.12
CA LYS A 172 -5.00 -39.36 -0.99
C LYS A 172 -4.69 -38.56 0.28
N ASN A 173 -4.38 -39.23 1.39
CA ASN A 173 -4.04 -38.55 2.64
C ASN A 173 -2.74 -37.75 2.50
N GLU A 174 -1.69 -38.34 1.90
CA GLU A 174 -0.44 -37.62 1.58
C GLU A 174 -0.71 -36.42 0.66
N PHE A 175 -1.66 -36.55 -0.28
CA PHE A 175 -2.07 -35.46 -1.16
C PHE A 175 -2.76 -34.33 -0.39
N ASP A 176 -3.73 -34.66 0.46
CA ASP A 176 -4.48 -33.68 1.24
C ASP A 176 -3.55 -32.97 2.25
N GLU A 177 -2.58 -33.68 2.84
CA GLU A 177 -1.53 -33.10 3.69
C GLU A 177 -0.62 -32.13 2.93
N ALA A 178 -0.15 -32.51 1.74
CA ALA A 178 0.66 -31.64 0.90
C ALA A 178 -0.15 -30.44 0.38
N LEU A 179 -1.43 -30.62 0.06
CA LEU A 179 -2.32 -29.54 -0.39
C LEU A 179 -2.54 -28.50 0.71
N ALA A 180 -2.58 -28.92 1.98
CA ALA A 180 -2.66 -28.02 3.12
C ALA A 180 -1.46 -27.05 3.23
N CYS A 181 -0.29 -27.43 2.68
CA CYS A 181 0.88 -26.56 2.57
C CYS A 181 0.76 -25.50 1.45
N TYR A 182 -0.16 -25.68 0.48
CA TYR A 182 -0.34 -24.79 -0.67
C TYR A 182 -1.81 -24.34 -0.84
N PRO A 183 -2.37 -23.62 0.15
CA PRO A 183 -3.78 -23.22 0.18
C PRO A 183 -4.21 -22.37 -1.02
N GLU A 184 -3.28 -21.70 -1.70
CA GLU A 184 -3.59 -20.91 -2.89
C GLU A 184 -4.00 -21.74 -4.11
N LEU A 185 -3.70 -23.05 -4.14
CA LEU A 185 -4.10 -23.94 -5.22
C LEU A 185 -5.62 -24.12 -5.26
N GLU A 186 -6.26 -24.17 -4.09
CA GLU A 186 -7.71 -24.30 -3.95
C GLU A 186 -8.50 -23.10 -4.50
N LEU A 187 -7.84 -21.94 -4.61
CA LEU A 187 -8.46 -20.70 -5.06
C LEU A 187 -8.47 -20.53 -6.58
N ARG A 188 -7.87 -21.47 -7.33
CA ARG A 188 -7.84 -21.42 -8.79
C ARG A 188 -9.21 -21.80 -9.38
N SER A 189 -9.58 -21.16 -10.49
CA SER A 189 -10.90 -21.32 -11.13
C SER A 189 -11.25 -22.74 -11.59
N ARG A 190 -10.26 -23.63 -11.76
CA ARG A 190 -10.42 -25.04 -12.16
C ARG A 190 -10.08 -26.04 -11.06
N PHE A 191 -9.93 -25.58 -9.81
CA PHE A 191 -9.48 -26.46 -8.73
C PHE A 191 -10.43 -27.64 -8.51
N GLU A 192 -11.73 -27.40 -8.38
CA GLU A 192 -12.74 -28.45 -8.12
C GLU A 192 -12.68 -29.57 -9.16
N SER A 193 -12.71 -29.23 -10.45
CA SER A 193 -12.59 -30.20 -11.54
C SER A 193 -11.26 -30.97 -11.53
N ARG A 194 -10.14 -30.31 -11.20
CA ARG A 194 -8.84 -30.99 -11.06
C ARG A 194 -8.80 -31.88 -9.82
N TYR A 195 -9.43 -31.47 -8.71
CA TYR A 195 -9.49 -32.25 -7.48
C TYR A 195 -10.34 -33.52 -7.66
N GLU A 196 -11.44 -33.45 -8.43
CA GLU A 196 -12.22 -34.63 -8.80
C GLU A 196 -11.41 -35.65 -9.64
N GLU A 197 -10.51 -35.19 -10.51
CA GLU A 197 -9.55 -36.06 -11.20
C GLU A 197 -8.57 -36.73 -10.22
N VAL A 198 -8.09 -35.99 -9.20
CA VAL A 198 -7.25 -36.54 -8.12
C VAL A 198 -7.98 -37.61 -7.31
N VAL A 199 -9.22 -37.36 -6.93
CA VAL A 199 -10.04 -38.34 -6.19
C VAL A 199 -10.24 -39.60 -7.03
N ARG A 200 -10.59 -39.45 -8.32
CA ARG A 200 -10.73 -40.60 -9.23
C ARG A 200 -9.43 -41.38 -9.40
N TYR A 201 -8.29 -40.68 -9.50
CA TYR A 201 -6.97 -41.29 -9.60
C TYR A 201 -6.64 -42.15 -8.38
N TYR A 202 -6.83 -41.65 -7.16
CA TYR A 202 -6.52 -42.43 -5.96
C TYR A 202 -7.50 -43.60 -5.74
N VAL A 203 -8.80 -43.44 -6.05
CA VAL A 203 -9.77 -44.54 -6.00
C VAL A 203 -9.43 -45.64 -7.02
N ALA A 204 -9.01 -45.26 -8.23
CA ALA A 204 -8.55 -46.21 -9.24
C ALA A 204 -7.28 -46.93 -8.79
N SER A 205 -6.33 -46.20 -8.22
CA SER A 205 -5.08 -46.75 -7.67
C SER A 205 -5.31 -47.76 -6.53
N GLU A 206 -6.22 -47.45 -5.60
CA GLU A 206 -6.64 -48.37 -4.52
C GLU A 206 -7.32 -49.64 -5.08
N SER A 207 -7.98 -49.52 -6.23
CA SER A 207 -8.60 -50.64 -6.95
C SER A 207 -7.62 -51.41 -7.85
N GLY A 208 -6.34 -51.04 -7.87
CA GLY A 208 -5.31 -51.63 -8.73
C GLY A 208 -5.41 -51.25 -10.21
N ILE A 209 -6.20 -50.23 -10.55
CA ILE A 209 -6.37 -49.73 -11.91
C ILE A 209 -5.32 -48.64 -12.16
N GLU A 210 -4.44 -48.91 -13.12
CA GLU A 210 -3.42 -47.94 -13.54
C GLU A 210 -4.08 -46.80 -14.33
N THR A 211 -4.01 -45.58 -13.79
CA THR A 211 -4.53 -44.37 -14.41
C THR A 211 -3.42 -43.33 -14.54
N CYS A 212 -3.55 -42.42 -15.52
CA CYS A 212 -2.59 -41.33 -15.69
C CYS A 212 -2.66 -40.40 -14.47
N LYS A 213 -1.48 -40.05 -13.91
CA LYS A 213 -1.39 -39.17 -12.75
C LYS A 213 -1.93 -37.77 -13.11
N PRO A 214 -2.92 -37.24 -12.37
CA PRO A 214 -3.49 -35.92 -12.66
C PRO A 214 -2.45 -34.80 -12.53
N GLU A 215 -2.58 -33.75 -13.34
CA GLU A 215 -1.66 -32.62 -13.35
C GLU A 215 -1.53 -31.94 -11.97
N LEU A 216 -2.60 -31.95 -11.17
CA LEU A 216 -2.59 -31.35 -9.84
C LEU A 216 -1.71 -32.13 -8.85
N VAL A 217 -1.65 -33.46 -8.96
CA VAL A 217 -0.73 -34.29 -8.15
C VAL A 217 0.71 -33.99 -8.55
N ILE A 218 1.01 -33.98 -9.85
CA ILE A 218 2.36 -33.67 -10.37
C ILE A 218 2.82 -32.28 -9.93
N GLU A 219 1.92 -31.28 -10.04
CA GLU A 219 2.20 -29.91 -9.57
C GLU A 219 2.52 -29.86 -8.07
N LEU A 220 1.81 -30.64 -7.26
CA LEU A 220 1.97 -30.68 -5.81
C LEU A 220 3.26 -31.41 -5.40
N GLU A 221 3.59 -32.53 -6.05
CA GLU A 221 4.85 -33.26 -5.88
C GLU A 221 6.06 -32.35 -6.16
N ASN A 222 6.05 -31.65 -7.30
CA ASN A 222 7.14 -30.73 -7.65
C ASN A 222 7.33 -29.60 -6.63
N ARG A 223 6.21 -29.11 -6.05
CA ARG A 223 6.26 -28.09 -5.00
C ARG A 223 6.79 -28.62 -3.69
N GLU A 224 6.35 -29.80 -3.26
CA GLU A 224 6.82 -30.45 -2.03
C GLU A 224 8.30 -30.79 -2.12
N VAL A 225 8.76 -31.34 -3.24
CA VAL A 225 10.19 -31.61 -3.48
C VAL A 225 11.01 -30.32 -3.35
N ARG A 226 10.51 -29.21 -3.90
CA ARG A 226 11.17 -27.90 -3.77
C ARG A 226 11.16 -27.38 -2.33
N ARG A 227 10.05 -27.50 -1.60
CA ARG A 227 9.97 -27.11 -0.18
C ARG A 227 10.98 -27.88 0.66
N MET A 228 11.05 -29.21 0.48
CA MET A 228 12.01 -30.05 1.17
C MET A 228 13.46 -29.70 0.83
N TYR A 229 13.75 -29.36 -0.43
CA TYR A 229 15.06 -28.85 -0.84
C TYR A 229 15.40 -27.55 -0.08
N GLU A 230 14.48 -26.60 -0.06
CA GLU A 230 14.69 -25.28 0.57
C GLU A 230 14.90 -25.42 2.09
N GLU A 231 14.16 -26.31 2.74
CA GLU A 231 14.34 -26.63 4.17
C GLU A 231 15.70 -27.27 4.45
N ALA A 232 16.16 -28.19 3.60
CA ALA A 232 17.44 -28.87 3.77
C ALA A 232 18.65 -27.96 3.49
N ASN A 233 18.52 -27.01 2.56
CA ASN A 233 19.64 -26.21 2.05
C ASN A 233 19.60 -24.73 2.49
N GLY A 234 18.56 -24.31 3.22
CA GLY A 234 18.42 -22.94 3.72
C GLY A 234 17.96 -21.91 2.67
N GLY A 235 17.34 -22.35 1.58
CA GLY A 235 16.81 -21.50 0.51
C GLY A 235 16.75 -22.18 -0.87
N PRO A 236 16.24 -21.46 -1.90
CA PRO A 236 16.18 -21.98 -3.26
C PRO A 236 17.58 -22.19 -3.87
N PRO A 237 17.71 -23.03 -4.92
CA PRO A 237 18.98 -23.23 -5.59
C PRO A 237 19.58 -21.89 -6.07
N ASN A 238 20.86 -21.66 -5.76
CA ASN A 238 21.56 -20.45 -6.17
C ASN A 238 22.10 -20.60 -7.60
N VAL A 239 21.22 -20.52 -8.59
CA VAL A 239 21.59 -20.52 -10.01
C VAL A 239 21.92 -19.09 -10.46
N ARG A 240 23.15 -18.89 -10.96
CA ARG A 240 23.63 -17.61 -11.46
C ARG A 240 23.85 -17.66 -12.97
N ILE A 241 23.27 -16.71 -13.69
CA ILE A 241 23.48 -16.48 -15.12
C ILE A 241 24.10 -15.09 -15.25
N GLU A 242 25.42 -15.02 -15.38
CA GLU A 242 26.20 -13.78 -15.33
C GLU A 242 26.67 -13.33 -16.72
N SER A 243 26.55 -14.19 -17.72
CA SER A 243 27.01 -13.94 -19.08
C SER A 243 26.13 -14.60 -20.16
N MET A 244 26.33 -14.17 -21.42
CA MET A 244 25.75 -14.88 -22.57
C MET A 244 26.30 -16.29 -22.72
N LYS A 245 27.53 -16.55 -22.27
CA LYS A 245 28.10 -17.90 -22.27
C LYS A 245 27.26 -18.85 -21.41
N ASP A 246 26.83 -18.40 -20.23
CA ASP A 246 25.96 -19.19 -19.35
C ASP A 246 24.58 -19.42 -19.99
N VAL A 247 24.06 -18.43 -20.74
CA VAL A 247 22.83 -18.57 -21.51
C VAL A 247 22.98 -19.64 -22.60
N ASP A 248 24.07 -19.61 -23.35
CA ASP A 248 24.36 -20.58 -24.41
C ASP A 248 24.53 -22.00 -23.84
N GLU A 249 25.30 -22.14 -22.76
CA GLU A 249 25.50 -23.41 -22.06
C GLU A 249 24.16 -23.98 -21.54
N LEU A 250 23.27 -23.15 -21.00
CA LEU A 250 21.94 -23.58 -20.55
C LEU A 250 20.99 -23.89 -21.70
N ILE A 251 21.06 -23.17 -22.81
CA ILE A 251 20.26 -23.48 -24.02
C ILE A 251 20.70 -24.83 -24.59
N GLU A 252 22.01 -25.09 -24.66
CA GLU A 252 22.56 -26.37 -25.13
C GLU A 252 22.14 -27.51 -24.19
N LYS A 253 22.32 -27.32 -22.87
CA LYS A 253 21.93 -28.27 -21.83
C LYS A 253 20.44 -28.61 -21.84
N HIS A 254 19.57 -27.64 -22.17
CA HIS A 254 18.11 -27.78 -22.15
C HIS A 254 17.46 -27.79 -23.54
N SER A 255 18.24 -28.12 -24.57
CA SER A 255 17.88 -27.99 -25.99
C SER A 255 16.62 -28.76 -26.40
N ASP A 256 16.33 -29.88 -25.73
CA ASP A 256 15.16 -30.72 -26.03
C ASP A 256 13.80 -30.07 -25.68
N ASN A 257 13.79 -28.98 -24.92
CA ASN A 257 12.56 -28.46 -24.32
C ASN A 257 12.42 -26.93 -24.37
N ILE A 258 13.37 -26.21 -24.96
CA ILE A 258 13.30 -24.75 -25.07
C ILE A 258 13.43 -24.34 -26.54
N SER A 259 12.31 -23.95 -27.14
CA SER A 259 12.34 -23.19 -28.39
C SER A 259 12.63 -21.72 -28.07
N VAL A 260 13.87 -21.31 -28.28
CA VAL A 260 14.29 -19.91 -28.11
C VAL A 260 14.04 -19.15 -29.40
N SER A 261 13.12 -18.18 -29.38
CA SER A 261 12.97 -17.24 -30.50
C SER A 261 14.18 -16.32 -30.57
N GLU A 262 14.64 -15.99 -31.78
CA GLU A 262 15.73 -15.04 -32.05
C GLU A 262 15.60 -13.74 -31.24
N LYS A 263 14.38 -13.15 -31.21
CA LYS A 263 14.08 -11.95 -30.42
C LYS A 263 14.34 -12.10 -28.92
N LEU A 264 14.08 -13.26 -28.32
CA LEU A 264 14.33 -13.48 -26.89
C LEU A 264 15.83 -13.57 -26.59
N TYR A 265 16.58 -14.16 -27.53
CA TYR A 265 18.03 -14.26 -27.46
C TYR A 265 18.70 -12.88 -27.61
N GLU A 266 18.31 -12.09 -28.62
CA GLU A 266 18.78 -10.71 -28.81
C GLU A 266 18.52 -9.83 -27.59
N ASN A 267 17.37 -10.01 -26.92
CA ASN A 267 17.05 -9.30 -25.70
C ASN A 267 18.01 -9.67 -24.56
N ALA A 268 18.38 -10.95 -24.41
CA ALA A 268 19.34 -11.39 -23.40
C ALA A 268 20.76 -10.88 -23.71
N GLU A 269 21.14 -10.85 -24.98
CA GLU A 269 22.42 -10.27 -25.40
C GLU A 269 22.48 -8.76 -25.09
N THR A 270 21.43 -8.03 -25.47
CA THR A 270 21.26 -6.60 -25.16
C THR A 270 21.32 -6.35 -23.66
N TYR A 271 20.70 -7.23 -22.86
CA TYR A 271 20.72 -7.17 -21.41
C TYR A 271 22.15 -7.23 -20.85
N PHE A 272 22.95 -8.23 -21.24
CA PHE A 272 24.32 -8.36 -20.72
C PHE A 272 25.25 -7.25 -21.23
N ARG A 273 25.09 -6.81 -22.48
CA ARG A 273 25.86 -5.68 -23.02
C ARG A 273 25.61 -4.39 -22.22
N ILE A 274 24.36 -4.08 -21.89
CA ILE A 274 24.01 -2.90 -21.09
C ILE A 274 24.42 -3.07 -19.63
N ARG A 275 24.23 -4.27 -19.05
CA ARG A 275 24.54 -4.55 -17.65
C ARG A 275 26.05 -4.44 -17.36
N ASN A 276 26.88 -4.84 -18.31
CA ASN A 276 28.34 -4.80 -18.19
C ASN A 276 28.95 -3.45 -18.61
N GLU A 277 28.15 -2.54 -19.16
CA GLU A 277 28.60 -1.21 -19.59
C GLU A 277 28.57 -0.21 -18.43
N SER A 278 29.75 0.07 -17.88
CA SER A 278 29.97 1.00 -16.76
C SER A 278 30.37 2.40 -17.21
N GLY A 279 30.84 2.58 -18.44
CA GLY A 279 31.38 3.85 -18.94
C GLY A 279 30.34 4.84 -19.46
N LYS A 280 29.10 4.39 -19.70
CA LYS A 280 28.03 5.22 -20.27
C LYS A 280 26.92 5.51 -19.25
N ASN A 281 26.33 6.70 -19.35
CA ASN A 281 25.16 7.07 -18.55
C ASN A 281 23.86 6.49 -19.17
N GLN A 282 22.76 6.51 -18.41
CA GLN A 282 21.48 5.90 -18.85
C GLN A 282 20.93 6.52 -20.15
N HIS A 283 21.18 7.82 -20.38
CA HIS A 283 20.70 8.50 -21.59
C HIS A 283 21.48 8.06 -22.84
N GLN A 284 22.80 7.90 -22.72
CA GLN A 284 23.66 7.41 -23.80
C GLN A 284 23.28 5.98 -24.18
N LEU A 285 23.11 5.11 -23.17
CA LEU A 285 22.64 3.74 -23.37
C LEU A 285 21.25 3.67 -23.99
N ALA A 286 20.32 4.51 -23.55
CA ALA A 286 18.97 4.57 -24.12
C ALA A 286 18.99 4.94 -25.61
N ALA A 287 19.81 5.93 -25.98
CA ALA A 287 19.97 6.35 -27.37
C ALA A 287 20.67 5.29 -28.23
N GLU A 288 21.72 4.65 -27.70
CA GLU A 288 22.52 3.63 -28.41
C GLU A 288 21.73 2.36 -28.72
N TYR A 289 20.95 1.87 -27.74
CA TYR A 289 20.20 0.62 -27.88
C TYR A 289 18.74 0.82 -28.31
N GLY A 290 18.29 2.06 -28.53
CA GLY A 290 16.91 2.37 -28.91
C GLY A 290 15.88 1.99 -27.85
N LEU A 291 16.25 2.01 -26.58
CA LEU A 291 15.41 1.62 -25.44
C LEU A 291 15.00 2.84 -24.61
N SER A 292 13.90 2.73 -23.87
CA SER A 292 13.53 3.78 -22.90
C SER A 292 14.55 3.82 -21.75
N GLN A 293 14.78 5.01 -21.17
CA GLN A 293 15.64 5.15 -20.00
C GLN A 293 15.18 4.28 -18.81
N SER A 294 13.86 4.08 -18.66
CA SER A 294 13.31 3.16 -17.65
C SER A 294 13.79 1.72 -17.89
N LYS A 295 13.80 1.25 -19.13
CA LYS A 295 14.25 -0.09 -19.48
C LYS A 295 15.75 -0.25 -19.24
N ILE A 296 16.56 0.76 -19.56
CA ILE A 296 17.99 0.79 -19.20
C ILE A 296 18.18 0.72 -17.69
N SER A 297 17.41 1.51 -16.93
CA SER A 297 17.47 1.49 -15.47
C SER A 297 17.10 0.11 -14.90
N ASP A 298 16.09 -0.55 -15.44
CA ASP A 298 15.69 -1.89 -15.03
C ASP A 298 16.82 -2.90 -15.31
N ILE A 299 17.42 -2.86 -16.50
CA ILE A 299 18.54 -3.72 -16.86
C ILE A 299 19.76 -3.51 -15.94
N ARG A 300 20.12 -2.25 -15.67
CA ARG A 300 21.22 -1.92 -14.73
C ARG A 300 20.95 -2.35 -13.29
N ARG A 301 19.68 -2.38 -12.89
CA ARG A 301 19.24 -2.93 -11.59
C ARG A 301 19.18 -4.46 -11.58
N GLY A 302 19.54 -5.12 -12.68
CA GLY A 302 19.54 -6.57 -12.79
C GLY A 302 18.19 -7.19 -13.11
N VAL A 303 17.18 -6.42 -13.55
CA VAL A 303 15.86 -6.97 -13.93
C VAL A 303 16.00 -7.82 -15.19
N GLU A 304 15.96 -9.13 -15.01
CA GLU A 304 16.22 -10.12 -16.06
C GLU A 304 15.24 -10.09 -17.22
N THR A 305 15.72 -10.56 -18.37
CA THR A 305 14.87 -10.83 -19.52
C THR A 305 14.07 -12.11 -19.31
N LYS A 306 13.00 -12.29 -20.10
CA LYS A 306 12.17 -13.50 -20.05
C LYS A 306 13.00 -14.77 -20.27
N LEU A 307 13.95 -14.75 -21.21
CA LEU A 307 14.82 -15.90 -21.49
C LEU A 307 15.70 -16.27 -20.29
N ILE A 308 16.42 -15.30 -19.73
CA ILE A 308 17.28 -15.50 -18.56
C ILE A 308 16.46 -16.04 -17.39
N LYS A 309 15.29 -15.44 -17.12
CA LYS A 309 14.39 -15.90 -16.05
C LYS A 309 13.93 -17.34 -16.27
N THR A 310 13.54 -17.71 -17.50
CA THR A 310 13.11 -19.07 -17.85
C THR A 310 14.23 -20.08 -17.70
N LEU A 311 15.44 -19.78 -18.19
CA LEU A 311 16.59 -20.66 -18.06
C LEU A 311 16.99 -20.86 -16.60
N ARG A 312 17.01 -19.78 -15.79
CA ARG A 312 17.31 -19.88 -14.36
C ARG A 312 16.30 -20.76 -13.64
N MET A 313 15.01 -20.50 -13.83
CA MET A 313 13.95 -21.31 -13.18
C MET A 313 14.07 -22.79 -13.54
N ARG A 314 14.39 -23.10 -14.79
CA ARG A 314 14.56 -24.48 -15.24
C ARG A 314 15.78 -25.16 -14.63
N GLU A 315 16.90 -24.46 -14.55
CA GLU A 315 18.11 -24.98 -13.92
C GLU A 315 17.92 -25.15 -12.40
N GLU A 316 17.17 -24.25 -11.76
CA GLU A 316 16.73 -24.42 -10.36
C GLU A 316 15.90 -25.70 -10.21
N GLU A 317 14.92 -25.93 -11.11
CA GLU A 317 14.10 -27.15 -11.12
C GLU A 317 14.93 -28.41 -11.33
N CYS A 318 15.87 -28.42 -12.27
CA CYS A 318 16.79 -29.55 -12.47
C CYS A 318 17.65 -29.81 -11.24
N THR A 319 18.18 -28.77 -10.60
CA THR A 319 18.97 -28.91 -9.36
C THR A 319 18.14 -29.53 -8.24
N VAL A 320 16.87 -29.11 -8.11
CA VAL A 320 15.93 -29.66 -7.13
C VAL A 320 15.61 -31.12 -7.42
N HIS A 321 15.38 -31.49 -8.69
CA HIS A 321 15.14 -32.87 -9.10
C HIS A 321 16.37 -33.77 -8.91
N ASP A 322 17.55 -33.33 -9.31
CA ASP A 322 18.81 -34.07 -9.12
C ASP A 322 19.09 -34.33 -7.63
N TRP A 323 18.78 -33.33 -6.78
CA TRP A 323 18.85 -33.49 -5.33
C TRP A 323 17.84 -34.51 -4.82
N ALA A 324 16.59 -34.46 -5.27
CA ALA A 324 15.54 -35.40 -4.88
C ALA A 324 15.87 -36.84 -5.29
N ASP A 325 16.42 -37.03 -6.48
CA ASP A 325 16.89 -38.34 -6.97
C ASP A 325 18.06 -38.86 -6.15
N THR A 326 18.97 -37.97 -5.74
CA THR A 326 20.08 -38.32 -4.84
C THR A 326 19.58 -38.73 -3.45
N GLN A 327 18.59 -38.02 -2.89
CA GLN A 327 17.98 -38.39 -1.61
C GLN A 327 17.21 -39.70 -1.70
N SER A 328 16.50 -39.93 -2.81
CA SER A 328 15.79 -41.19 -3.08
C SER A 328 16.76 -42.38 -3.03
N ARG A 329 17.90 -42.27 -3.73
CA ARG A 329 18.96 -43.30 -3.71
C ARG A 329 19.55 -43.50 -2.31
N ALA A 330 19.78 -42.42 -1.57
CA ALA A 330 20.30 -42.47 -0.20
C ALA A 330 19.29 -43.07 0.81
N GLN A 331 17.98 -42.91 0.60
CA GLN A 331 16.94 -43.55 1.42
C GLN A 331 16.83 -45.05 1.14
N THR A 332 16.94 -45.46 -0.13
CA THR A 332 16.99 -46.90 -0.50
C THR A 332 18.17 -47.62 0.17
N GLU A 333 19.28 -46.92 0.42
CA GLU A 333 20.45 -47.46 1.15
C GLU A 333 20.30 -47.44 2.69
N LYS A 334 19.50 -46.52 3.25
CA LYS A 334 19.35 -46.32 4.71
C LYS A 334 18.22 -47.11 5.38
N ASN A 335 17.34 -47.76 4.63
CA ASN A 335 16.24 -48.58 5.18
C ASN A 335 16.68 -49.90 5.88
N SER A 336 17.91 -49.95 6.40
CA SER A 336 18.40 -50.98 7.32
C SER A 336 18.68 -50.46 8.74
N THR A 337 18.51 -49.18 9.08
CA THR A 337 18.52 -48.76 10.50
C THR A 337 17.84 -47.41 10.74
N GLY A 338 16.73 -47.43 11.49
CA GLY A 338 16.39 -46.35 12.43
C GLY A 338 15.44 -45.26 11.94
N GLN A 339 14.36 -45.10 12.71
CA GLN A 339 13.26 -44.14 12.59
C GLN A 339 13.69 -42.67 12.49
N SER A 340 12.94 -41.88 11.72
CA SER A 340 13.01 -40.41 11.70
C SER A 340 11.77 -39.82 12.38
N GLU A 341 12.00 -39.02 13.43
CA GLU A 341 10.98 -38.22 14.11
C GLU A 341 10.63 -36.97 13.28
N ILE A 342 9.39 -36.91 12.78
CA ILE A 342 8.82 -35.69 12.22
C ILE A 342 8.36 -34.81 13.39
N LYS A 343 9.04 -33.68 13.58
CA LYS A 343 8.57 -32.61 14.48
C LYS A 343 7.49 -31.80 13.79
N GLU A 344 6.24 -32.14 14.05
CA GLU A 344 5.10 -31.25 13.80
C GLU A 344 5.22 -30.00 14.69
N GLN A 345 5.59 -28.86 14.11
CA GLN A 345 5.35 -27.56 14.72
C GLN A 345 3.85 -27.22 14.56
N ARG A 346 3.03 -27.75 15.47
CA ARG A 346 1.63 -27.33 15.60
C ARG A 346 1.60 -25.91 16.16
N PHE A 347 1.25 -24.94 15.31
CA PHE A 347 0.83 -23.63 15.76
C PHE A 347 -0.46 -23.80 16.58
N SER A 348 -0.41 -23.39 17.84
CA SER A 348 -1.53 -23.47 18.78
C SER A 348 -2.73 -22.67 18.27
N VAL A 349 -3.91 -23.30 18.34
CA VAL A 349 -5.23 -22.73 18.01
C VAL A 349 -5.38 -21.32 18.54
N GLU A 350 -5.38 -20.35 17.62
CA GLU A 350 -5.55 -18.93 17.87
C GLU A 350 -6.96 -18.68 18.43
N ARG A 351 -7.06 -17.90 19.52
CA ARG A 351 -8.36 -17.40 19.99
C ARG A 351 -8.91 -16.48 18.91
N SER A 352 -10.10 -16.80 18.40
CA SER A 352 -10.81 -15.91 17.46
C SER A 352 -11.06 -14.55 18.12
N ALA A 353 -10.64 -13.49 17.44
CA ALA A 353 -10.86 -12.12 17.89
C ALA A 353 -12.24 -11.58 17.50
N VAL A 354 -12.96 -12.32 16.65
CA VAL A 354 -14.35 -12.04 16.32
C VAL A 354 -15.22 -12.47 17.49
N GLN A 355 -15.95 -11.53 18.08
CA GLN A 355 -16.92 -11.86 19.11
C GLN A 355 -18.19 -12.40 18.46
N LYS A 356 -18.42 -13.70 18.58
CA LYS A 356 -19.71 -14.31 18.27
C LYS A 356 -20.72 -13.93 19.36
N ILE A 357 -21.83 -13.32 18.98
CA ILE A 357 -22.87 -12.90 19.92
C ILE A 357 -23.77 -14.09 20.22
N GLU A 358 -24.06 -14.30 21.51
CA GLU A 358 -24.85 -15.44 21.98
C GLU A 358 -26.28 -15.42 21.40
N PRO A 359 -26.86 -16.59 21.06
CA PRO A 359 -28.19 -16.71 20.49
C PRO A 359 -29.27 -15.96 21.28
N GLU A 360 -29.23 -16.04 22.61
CA GLU A 360 -30.19 -15.37 23.51
C GLU A 360 -30.09 -13.84 23.38
N SER A 361 -28.87 -13.31 23.30
CA SER A 361 -28.64 -11.86 23.13
C SER A 361 -29.17 -11.36 21.78
N ILE A 362 -29.02 -12.17 20.72
CA ILE A 362 -29.58 -11.87 19.40
C ILE A 362 -31.11 -11.88 19.47
N LYS A 363 -31.69 -12.94 20.06
CA LYS A 363 -33.13 -13.10 20.19
C LYS A 363 -33.79 -11.96 20.97
N ASP A 364 -33.14 -11.50 22.04
CA ASP A 364 -33.61 -10.40 22.88
C ASP A 364 -33.52 -9.06 22.11
N SER A 365 -32.38 -8.79 21.48
CA SER A 365 -32.14 -7.55 20.73
C SER A 365 -33.10 -7.36 19.56
N PHE A 366 -33.51 -8.46 18.91
CA PHE A 366 -34.40 -8.46 17.76
C PHE A 366 -35.89 -8.69 18.11
N THR A 367 -36.26 -8.72 19.40
CA THR A 367 -37.64 -8.96 19.87
C THR A 367 -38.65 -8.01 19.23
N GLN A 368 -38.32 -6.72 19.13
CA GLN A 368 -39.20 -5.72 18.54
C GLN A 368 -39.48 -5.99 17.06
N ILE A 369 -38.48 -6.45 16.29
CA ILE A 369 -38.63 -6.79 14.87
C ILE A 369 -39.46 -8.07 14.70
N ARG A 370 -39.31 -9.04 15.63
CA ARG A 370 -40.09 -10.29 15.65
C ARG A 370 -41.57 -10.04 15.96
N GLU A 371 -41.88 -9.11 16.86
CA GLU A 371 -43.24 -8.90 17.38
C GLU A 371 -44.01 -7.78 16.67
N SER A 372 -43.31 -6.84 16.01
CA SER A 372 -43.97 -5.72 15.32
C SER A 372 -44.61 -6.15 14.00
N ASN A 373 -45.70 -5.49 13.59
CA ASN A 373 -46.33 -5.71 12.28
C ASN A 373 -45.60 -5.00 11.13
N ARG A 374 -44.69 -4.08 11.44
CA ARG A 374 -43.90 -3.31 10.47
C ARG A 374 -42.43 -3.34 10.88
N ILE A 375 -41.57 -3.62 9.91
CA ILE A 375 -40.11 -3.53 10.05
C ILE A 375 -39.69 -2.20 9.42
N ASP A 376 -39.08 -1.34 10.21
CA ASP A 376 -38.55 -0.06 9.75
C ASP A 376 -37.07 0.08 10.10
N ARG A 377 -36.40 1.06 9.47
CA ARG A 377 -34.96 1.31 9.67
C ARG A 377 -34.62 1.52 11.15
N LYS A 378 -35.45 2.26 11.88
CA LYS A 378 -35.23 2.58 13.30
C LYS A 378 -35.24 1.31 14.17
N SER A 379 -36.18 0.40 13.93
CA SER A 379 -36.24 -0.87 14.66
C SER A 379 -34.99 -1.73 14.45
N ILE A 380 -34.36 -1.66 13.27
CA ILE A 380 -33.09 -2.32 12.96
C ILE A 380 -31.92 -1.62 13.66
N GLU A 381 -31.84 -0.29 13.58
CA GLU A 381 -30.82 0.49 14.32
C GLU A 381 -30.86 0.18 15.83
N ASP A 382 -32.05 0.19 16.43
CA ASP A 382 -32.28 -0.13 17.85
C ASP A 382 -31.91 -1.59 18.18
N ALA A 383 -32.10 -2.53 17.26
CA ALA A 383 -31.73 -3.93 17.45
C ALA A 383 -30.21 -4.12 17.39
N ILE A 384 -29.53 -3.53 16.40
CA ILE A 384 -28.08 -3.62 16.23
C ILE A 384 -27.35 -2.95 17.39
N GLU A 385 -27.81 -1.77 17.82
CA GLU A 385 -27.21 -1.08 18.97
C GLU A 385 -27.34 -1.91 20.26
N ARG A 386 -28.55 -2.41 20.58
CA ARG A 386 -28.77 -3.28 21.75
C ARG A 386 -27.88 -4.51 21.70
N MET A 387 -27.80 -5.14 20.53
CA MET A 387 -26.96 -6.32 20.29
C MET A 387 -25.48 -6.02 20.59
N VAL A 388 -24.96 -4.86 20.14
CA VAL A 388 -23.58 -4.45 20.40
C VAL A 388 -23.35 -4.12 21.88
N GLN A 389 -24.29 -3.45 22.54
CA GLN A 389 -24.17 -3.03 23.95
C GLN A 389 -24.26 -4.19 24.95
N ILE A 390 -25.07 -5.21 24.66
CA ILE A 390 -25.23 -6.40 25.53
C ILE A 390 -23.98 -7.29 25.50
N SER A 391 -23.19 -7.20 24.44
CA SER A 391 -22.03 -8.05 24.24
C SER A 391 -20.93 -7.78 25.30
N GLN A 392 -20.54 -8.81 26.07
CA GLN A 392 -19.72 -8.66 27.29
C GLN A 392 -18.22 -8.40 27.04
N ASN A 393 -17.72 -8.64 25.82
CA ASN A 393 -16.31 -8.42 25.47
C ASN A 393 -16.13 -7.06 24.75
N THR A 394 -15.65 -6.06 25.48
CA THR A 394 -15.38 -4.72 24.93
C THR A 394 -14.10 -4.65 24.10
N GLU A 395 -13.22 -5.67 24.15
CA GLU A 395 -11.93 -5.64 23.45
C GLU A 395 -12.05 -6.02 21.97
N SER A 396 -13.06 -6.82 21.61
CA SER A 396 -13.29 -7.20 20.22
C SER A 396 -13.90 -6.05 19.40
N ARG A 397 -13.22 -5.72 18.31
CA ARG A 397 -13.65 -4.70 17.35
C ARG A 397 -14.61 -5.23 16.28
N VAL A 398 -14.70 -6.55 16.12
CA VAL A 398 -15.55 -7.19 15.12
C VAL A 398 -16.52 -8.13 15.83
N LYS A 399 -17.81 -7.83 15.72
CA LYS A 399 -18.88 -8.62 16.30
C LYS A 399 -19.65 -9.32 15.19
N MET A 400 -20.00 -10.58 15.41
CA MET A 400 -20.79 -11.40 14.48
C MET A 400 -22.06 -11.89 15.17
N ALA A 401 -23.20 -11.72 14.51
CA ALA A 401 -24.48 -12.27 14.92
C ALA A 401 -25.08 -13.14 13.79
N ASP A 402 -25.43 -14.39 14.13
CA ASP A 402 -26.19 -15.27 13.23
C ASP A 402 -27.69 -14.99 13.39
N LEU A 403 -28.26 -14.23 12.47
CA LEU A 403 -29.65 -13.78 12.55
C LEU A 403 -30.65 -14.93 12.40
N ARG A 404 -30.23 -16.14 11.98
CA ARG A 404 -31.10 -17.33 12.01
C ARG A 404 -31.53 -17.69 13.44
N GLN A 405 -30.73 -17.29 14.43
CA GLN A 405 -31.01 -17.51 15.84
C GLN A 405 -31.95 -16.46 16.46
N SER A 406 -32.26 -15.38 15.73
CA SER A 406 -33.16 -14.31 16.20
C SER A 406 -34.62 -14.76 16.36
N GLY A 407 -35.00 -15.87 15.72
CA GLY A 407 -36.39 -16.35 15.64
C GLY A 407 -37.27 -15.52 14.69
N ILE A 408 -36.66 -14.73 13.80
CA ILE A 408 -37.35 -14.03 12.71
C ILE A 408 -37.61 -15.01 11.57
N ASP A 409 -38.84 -15.03 11.03
CA ASP A 409 -39.19 -15.85 9.87
C ASP A 409 -38.51 -15.38 8.57
N SER A 410 -38.48 -16.25 7.54
CA SER A 410 -37.76 -15.99 6.29
C SER A 410 -38.27 -14.77 5.51
N VAL A 411 -39.58 -14.48 5.58
CA VAL A 411 -40.19 -13.33 4.89
C VAL A 411 -39.73 -12.04 5.55
N ARG A 412 -39.81 -11.97 6.88
CA ARG A 412 -39.30 -10.84 7.66
C ARG A 412 -37.80 -10.67 7.53
N MET A 413 -37.03 -11.76 7.48
CA MET A 413 -35.59 -11.70 7.29
C MET A 413 -35.22 -11.07 5.93
N THR A 414 -35.99 -11.38 4.89
CA THR A 414 -35.81 -10.76 3.57
C THR A 414 -36.04 -9.24 3.63
N ALA A 415 -37.05 -8.79 4.40
CA ALA A 415 -37.28 -7.36 4.62
C ALA A 415 -36.15 -6.69 5.43
N VAL A 416 -35.62 -7.37 6.47
CA VAL A 416 -34.46 -6.89 7.24
C VAL A 416 -33.25 -6.72 6.32
N ARG A 417 -32.92 -7.73 5.51
CA ARG A 417 -31.82 -7.68 4.53
C ARG A 417 -31.97 -6.51 3.56
N LEU A 418 -33.17 -6.33 3.00
CA LEU A 418 -33.46 -5.24 2.07
C LEU A 418 -33.27 -3.87 2.73
N ILE A 419 -33.76 -3.68 3.95
CA ILE A 419 -33.63 -2.40 4.67
C ILE A 419 -32.18 -2.12 5.03
N ILE A 420 -31.42 -3.12 5.50
CA ILE A 420 -29.99 -2.95 5.78
C ILE A 420 -29.27 -2.52 4.50
N ASN A 421 -29.41 -3.27 3.40
CA ASN A 421 -28.69 -3.01 2.16
C ASN A 421 -29.04 -1.64 1.53
N LEU A 422 -30.30 -1.20 1.65
CA LEU A 422 -30.73 0.11 1.11
C LEU A 422 -30.32 1.29 2.00
N ASN A 423 -30.08 1.08 3.29
CA ASN A 423 -29.89 2.16 4.27
C ASN A 423 -28.57 2.05 5.04
N THR A 424 -27.59 1.25 4.58
CA THR A 424 -26.33 0.98 5.30
C THR A 424 -25.66 2.24 5.83
N MET A 425 -25.45 3.25 4.98
CA MET A 425 -24.76 4.50 5.38
C MET A 425 -25.50 5.27 6.47
N GLU A 426 -26.83 5.25 6.45
CA GLU A 426 -27.67 5.96 7.41
C GLU A 426 -27.71 5.23 8.76
N ILE A 427 -27.81 3.90 8.71
CA ILE A 427 -27.71 3.03 9.89
C ILE A 427 -26.33 3.21 10.54
N GLU A 428 -25.24 3.13 9.78
CA GLU A 428 -23.88 3.36 10.29
C GLU A 428 -23.71 4.74 10.94
N LYS A 429 -24.27 5.78 10.33
CA LYS A 429 -24.23 7.14 10.88
C LYS A 429 -24.92 7.22 12.24
N HIS A 430 -26.13 6.66 12.36
CA HIS A 430 -26.86 6.64 13.63
C HIS A 430 -26.16 5.77 14.68
N LEU A 431 -25.63 4.61 14.29
CA LEU A 431 -24.88 3.74 15.20
C LEU A 431 -23.61 4.41 15.70
N LYS A 432 -22.88 5.14 14.85
CA LYS A 432 -21.70 5.92 15.24
C LYS A 432 -22.01 6.88 16.38
N GLU A 433 -23.08 7.68 16.22
CA GLU A 433 -23.51 8.66 17.23
C GLU A 433 -23.94 7.99 18.54
N ARG A 434 -24.71 6.90 18.45
CA ARG A 434 -25.25 6.19 19.62
C ARG A 434 -24.23 5.38 20.40
N LEU A 435 -23.32 4.72 19.70
CA LEU A 435 -22.24 3.93 20.32
C LEU A 435 -21.06 4.81 20.78
N SER A 436 -21.06 6.11 20.46
CA SER A 436 -19.98 7.04 20.81
C SER A 436 -18.61 6.59 20.31
N VAL A 437 -18.56 6.04 19.10
CA VAL A 437 -17.32 5.59 18.45
C VAL A 437 -16.98 6.48 17.26
N ASP A 438 -15.72 6.47 16.83
CA ASP A 438 -15.29 7.25 15.67
C ASP A 438 -15.94 6.76 14.37
N GLU A 439 -16.15 5.46 14.26
CA GLU A 439 -16.64 4.82 13.05
C GLU A 439 -17.28 3.46 13.35
N VAL A 440 -18.35 3.14 12.62
CA VAL A 440 -19.03 1.84 12.62
C VAL A 440 -19.24 1.43 11.17
N ARG A 441 -18.97 0.16 10.87
CA ARG A 441 -19.28 -0.47 9.59
C ARG A 441 -20.16 -1.68 9.83
N ILE A 442 -21.14 -1.88 8.97
CA ILE A 442 -21.97 -3.08 9.01
C ILE A 442 -21.90 -3.82 7.68
N GLY A 443 -21.90 -5.15 7.75
CA GLY A 443 -21.95 -6.01 6.58
C GLY A 443 -22.85 -7.21 6.85
N LEU A 444 -23.59 -7.64 5.84
CA LEU A 444 -24.53 -8.73 5.92
C LEU A 444 -24.23 -9.74 4.82
N ILE A 445 -23.85 -10.96 5.21
CA ILE A 445 -23.60 -12.07 4.28
C ILE A 445 -24.51 -13.22 4.65
N SER A 446 -25.35 -13.63 3.70
CA SER A 446 -26.44 -14.57 3.95
C SER A 446 -27.34 -14.06 5.11
N ASP A 447 -27.33 -14.73 6.26
CA ASP A 447 -28.05 -14.33 7.48
C ASP A 447 -27.12 -13.91 8.62
N ARG A 448 -25.85 -13.63 8.33
CA ARG A 448 -24.87 -13.24 9.35
C ARG A 448 -24.57 -11.76 9.26
N LEU A 449 -24.89 -11.05 10.34
CA LEU A 449 -24.61 -9.64 10.49
C LEU A 449 -23.26 -9.47 11.17
N TYR A 450 -22.41 -8.65 10.54
CA TYR A 450 -21.11 -8.27 11.04
C TYR A 450 -21.11 -6.78 11.37
N VAL A 451 -20.58 -6.43 12.53
CA VAL A 451 -20.41 -5.05 12.97
C VAL A 451 -18.94 -4.83 13.30
N TRP A 452 -18.32 -3.88 12.63
CA TRP A 452 -16.92 -3.50 12.85
C TRP A 452 -16.83 -2.08 13.38
N THR A 453 -16.07 -1.90 14.46
CA THR A 453 -15.72 -0.60 15.03
C THR A 453 -14.21 -0.39 14.85
N PRO A 454 -13.75 0.10 13.68
CA PRO A 454 -12.33 0.29 13.44
C PRO A 454 -11.72 1.29 14.41
N ASN A 455 -10.46 1.06 14.76
CA ASN A 455 -9.66 2.07 15.44
C ASN A 455 -9.19 3.09 14.43
N MET A 456 -9.76 4.30 14.45
CA MET A 456 -9.36 5.38 13.55
C MET A 456 -8.19 6.21 14.07
N SER A 457 -7.47 5.70 15.08
CA SER A 457 -6.32 6.42 15.64
C SER A 457 -5.27 6.73 14.58
N PRO A 458 -4.77 7.97 14.54
CA PRO A 458 -3.68 8.38 13.64
C PRO A 458 -2.34 7.73 14.03
N ASN A 459 -2.28 7.11 15.21
CA ASN A 459 -1.14 6.36 15.75
C ASN A 459 -1.22 4.86 15.39
N ASP A 460 -1.94 4.51 14.33
CA ASP A 460 -1.98 3.19 13.72
C ASP A 460 -1.59 3.30 12.23
N MET A 461 -0.51 2.62 11.82
CA MET A 461 0.04 2.79 10.47
C MET A 461 -0.91 2.31 9.37
N LEU A 462 -1.79 1.35 9.66
CA LEU A 462 -2.76 0.86 8.68
C LEU A 462 -3.76 1.95 8.29
N ASN A 463 -4.09 2.88 9.19
CA ASN A 463 -4.96 4.02 8.88
C ASN A 463 -4.28 4.99 7.93
N ALA A 464 -3.00 5.30 8.17
CA ALA A 464 -2.21 6.17 7.31
C ALA A 464 -2.08 5.63 5.88
N TRP A 465 -2.16 4.30 5.71
CA TRP A 465 -2.10 3.60 4.43
C TRP A 465 -3.43 2.96 4.00
N ARG A 466 -4.57 3.37 4.58
CA ARG A 466 -5.87 2.75 4.29
C ARG A 466 -6.23 2.73 2.81
N THR A 467 -5.81 3.75 2.05
CA THR A 467 -6.03 3.88 0.60
C THR A 467 -4.94 3.23 -0.27
N GLN A 468 -3.90 2.67 0.33
CA GLN A 468 -2.81 1.99 -0.38
C GLN A 468 -3.12 0.50 -0.54
N TYR A 469 -2.39 -0.17 -1.44
CA TYR A 469 -2.46 -1.61 -1.63
C TYR A 469 -1.30 -2.31 -0.94
N PHE A 470 -1.63 -3.36 -0.22
CA PHE A 470 -0.73 -4.26 0.48
C PHE A 470 -0.55 -5.48 -0.40
N TYR A 471 0.68 -5.75 -0.81
CA TYR A 471 1.05 -6.88 -1.66
C TYR A 471 1.65 -7.99 -0.81
N LEU A 472 1.15 -9.20 -0.99
CA LEU A 472 1.52 -10.40 -0.24
C LEU A 472 1.82 -11.54 -1.22
N ASN A 473 2.43 -12.62 -0.72
CA ASN A 473 2.44 -13.86 -1.48
C ASN A 473 1.04 -14.47 -1.56
N ASN A 474 0.81 -15.30 -2.58
CA ASN A 474 -0.41 -16.08 -2.69
C ASN A 474 -0.65 -16.97 -1.47
N HIS A 475 0.40 -17.66 -1.00
CA HIS A 475 0.33 -18.56 0.15
C HIS A 475 -0.17 -17.82 1.39
N ASP A 476 0.53 -16.74 1.76
CA ASP A 476 0.17 -15.92 2.93
C ASP A 476 -1.23 -15.34 2.82
N MET A 477 -1.59 -14.83 1.64
CA MET A 477 -2.92 -14.28 1.37
C MET A 477 -4.01 -15.35 1.50
N ALA A 478 -3.80 -16.55 0.93
CA ALA A 478 -4.74 -17.65 0.99
C ALA A 478 -4.91 -18.17 2.42
N LYS A 479 -3.83 -18.25 3.19
CA LYS A 479 -3.86 -18.59 4.62
C LYS A 479 -4.64 -17.56 5.42
N MET A 480 -4.41 -16.26 5.20
CA MET A 480 -5.18 -15.20 5.87
C MET A 480 -6.68 -15.29 5.57
N VAL A 481 -7.05 -15.48 4.29
CA VAL A 481 -8.43 -15.66 3.84
C VAL A 481 -9.08 -16.87 4.53
N ASP A 482 -8.35 -17.97 4.65
CA ASP A 482 -8.86 -19.19 5.27
C ASP A 482 -9.05 -19.04 6.77
N THR A 483 -8.07 -18.46 7.47
CA THR A 483 -8.17 -18.18 8.91
C THR A 483 -9.36 -17.28 9.20
N VAL A 484 -9.49 -16.14 8.48
CA VAL A 484 -10.61 -15.21 8.68
C VAL A 484 -11.93 -15.86 8.27
N GLY A 485 -11.97 -16.52 7.11
CA GLY A 485 -13.16 -17.19 6.63
C GLY A 485 -13.68 -18.24 7.60
N THR A 486 -12.79 -19.01 8.21
CA THR A 486 -13.13 -20.01 9.24
C THR A 486 -13.62 -19.34 10.53
N HIS A 487 -12.93 -18.31 11.02
CA HIS A 487 -13.37 -17.58 12.22
C HIS A 487 -14.74 -16.93 12.08
N MET A 488 -15.07 -16.50 10.86
CA MET A 488 -16.30 -15.78 10.51
C MET A 488 -17.40 -16.70 9.96
N ASP A 489 -17.15 -18.01 9.94
CA ASP A 489 -18.01 -19.05 9.38
C ASP A 489 -18.41 -18.82 7.90
N LEU A 490 -17.59 -18.14 7.10
CA LEU A 490 -17.90 -17.65 5.73
C LEU A 490 -17.96 -18.73 4.64
N GLY A 491 -18.15 -20.00 5.00
CA GLY A 491 -18.27 -21.12 4.07
C GLY A 491 -17.28 -22.23 4.37
N ASP A 492 -17.51 -23.39 3.75
CA ASP A 492 -16.74 -24.60 4.02
C ASP A 492 -15.47 -24.67 3.16
N SER A 493 -15.57 -24.24 1.90
CA SER A 493 -14.43 -24.20 0.97
C SER A 493 -13.69 -22.87 1.01
N ARG A 494 -12.38 -22.88 0.77
CA ARG A 494 -11.55 -21.66 0.73
C ARG A 494 -12.02 -20.66 -0.35
N ARG A 495 -12.54 -21.18 -1.47
CA ARG A 495 -13.11 -20.37 -2.56
C ARG A 495 -14.40 -19.66 -2.15
N GLU A 496 -15.28 -20.36 -1.44
CA GLU A 496 -16.49 -19.76 -0.87
C GLU A 496 -16.14 -18.71 0.18
N LYS A 497 -15.20 -19.03 1.09
CA LYS A 497 -14.66 -18.08 2.06
C LYS A 497 -14.15 -16.81 1.38
N LEU A 498 -13.34 -16.92 0.33
CA LEU A 498 -12.83 -15.78 -0.43
C LEU A 498 -13.96 -14.95 -1.06
N ARG A 499 -14.94 -15.59 -1.70
CA ARG A 499 -16.07 -14.90 -2.34
C ARG A 499 -16.88 -14.12 -1.31
N ASN A 500 -17.28 -14.78 -0.23
CA ASN A 500 -18.11 -14.21 0.82
C ASN A 500 -17.35 -13.11 1.59
N LEU A 501 -16.03 -13.26 1.75
CA LEU A 501 -15.18 -12.24 2.34
C LEU A 501 -15.03 -11.02 1.43
N ASN A 502 -14.88 -11.20 0.12
CA ASN A 502 -14.88 -10.10 -0.85
C ASN A 502 -16.22 -9.36 -0.85
N GLU A 503 -17.34 -10.08 -0.83
CA GLU A 503 -18.67 -9.48 -0.69
C GLU A 503 -18.81 -8.68 0.61
N LEU A 504 -18.29 -9.20 1.73
CA LEU A 504 -18.28 -8.51 3.01
C LEU A 504 -17.43 -7.23 2.95
N MET A 505 -16.25 -7.32 2.36
CA MET A 505 -15.35 -6.18 2.17
C MET A 505 -15.99 -5.10 1.31
N HIS A 506 -16.71 -5.46 0.25
CA HIS A 506 -17.43 -4.47 -0.58
C HIS A 506 -18.52 -3.71 0.18
N GLN A 507 -19.06 -4.29 1.25
CA GLN A 507 -20.03 -3.62 2.12
C GLN A 507 -19.36 -2.74 3.19
N MET A 508 -18.21 -3.18 3.72
CA MET A 508 -17.59 -2.57 4.91
C MET A 508 -16.40 -1.63 4.61
N VAL A 509 -15.74 -1.79 3.46
CA VAL A 509 -14.56 -1.01 3.05
C VAL A 509 -15.00 0.11 2.11
N ARG A 510 -14.59 1.36 2.40
CA ARG A 510 -14.97 2.53 1.60
C ARG A 510 -14.01 2.85 0.46
N VAL A 511 -12.80 2.29 0.47
CA VAL A 511 -11.88 2.44 -0.65
C VAL A 511 -12.50 1.83 -1.91
N GLU A 512 -12.75 2.66 -2.91
CA GLU A 512 -13.20 2.20 -4.23
C GLU A 512 -12.20 1.21 -4.82
N THR A 513 -12.63 -0.03 -5.00
CA THR A 513 -11.87 -1.05 -5.71
C THR A 513 -12.45 -1.26 -7.10
N LEU A 514 -11.60 -1.27 -8.12
CA LEU A 514 -12.01 -1.57 -9.51
C LEU A 514 -12.47 -3.03 -9.69
N SER A 515 -12.24 -3.88 -8.69
CA SER A 515 -12.48 -5.32 -8.67
C SER A 515 -12.65 -5.79 -7.23
N ASP A 516 -12.57 -7.11 -7.01
CA ASP A 516 -12.45 -7.74 -5.69
C ASP A 516 -11.47 -7.00 -4.77
N ALA A 517 -11.86 -6.84 -3.50
CA ALA A 517 -11.03 -6.23 -2.47
C ALA A 517 -9.76 -7.07 -2.20
N ILE A 518 -9.90 -8.39 -2.13
CA ILE A 518 -8.81 -9.35 -2.00
C ILE A 518 -8.60 -10.02 -3.35
N LYS A 519 -7.46 -9.71 -3.98
CA LYS A 519 -7.05 -10.32 -5.23
C LYS A 519 -5.92 -11.31 -4.98
N ILE A 520 -6.09 -12.55 -5.42
CA ILE A 520 -5.06 -13.59 -5.39
C ILE A 520 -4.70 -13.96 -6.83
N ASP A 521 -3.58 -13.43 -7.32
CA ASP A 521 -3.18 -13.51 -8.74
C ASP A 521 -1.65 -13.46 -8.87
N GLY A 522 -0.98 -14.58 -8.57
CA GLY A 522 0.46 -14.73 -8.76
C GLY A 522 1.30 -13.70 -7.99
N ASP A 523 2.14 -12.97 -8.70
CA ASP A 523 2.99 -11.92 -8.13
C ASP A 523 2.23 -10.61 -7.82
N ARG A 524 0.93 -10.55 -8.11
CA ARG A 524 0.08 -9.35 -7.95
C ARG A 524 -0.98 -9.51 -6.87
N SER A 525 -0.84 -10.50 -6.00
CA SER A 525 -1.74 -10.69 -4.87
C SER A 525 -1.71 -9.52 -3.93
N ARG A 526 -2.88 -8.93 -3.70
CA ARG A 526 -3.01 -7.65 -3.01
C ARG A 526 -4.39 -7.41 -2.45
N MET A 527 -4.45 -6.52 -1.46
CA MET A 527 -5.70 -5.95 -0.95
C MET A 527 -5.51 -4.48 -0.55
N PRO A 528 -6.57 -3.64 -0.52
CA PRO A 528 -6.46 -2.28 -0.01
C PRO A 528 -6.20 -2.26 1.50
N GLY A 529 -5.60 -1.19 2.01
CA GLY A 529 -5.20 -1.06 3.41
C GLY A 529 -6.36 -1.12 4.39
N GLU A 530 -7.52 -0.58 4.02
CA GLU A 530 -8.73 -0.70 4.83
C GLU A 530 -9.24 -2.16 4.91
N ALA A 531 -9.12 -2.94 3.83
CA ALA A 531 -9.41 -4.38 3.88
C ALA A 531 -8.37 -5.13 4.74
N MET A 532 -7.10 -4.75 4.67
CA MET A 532 -6.05 -5.29 5.54
C MET A 532 -6.30 -4.98 7.01
N HIS A 533 -6.78 -3.76 7.32
CA HIS A 533 -7.17 -3.37 8.67
C HIS A 533 -8.32 -4.24 9.18
N LEU A 534 -9.36 -4.48 8.35
CA LEU A 534 -10.45 -5.36 8.72
C LEU A 534 -9.98 -6.80 8.94
N GLN A 535 -9.12 -7.34 8.05
CA GLN A 535 -8.51 -8.67 8.23
C GLN A 535 -7.74 -8.78 9.54
N ARG A 536 -6.90 -7.78 9.85
CA ARG A 536 -6.13 -7.71 11.10
C ARG A 536 -7.07 -7.78 12.32
N ASP A 537 -8.13 -6.97 12.32
CA ASP A 537 -9.09 -6.91 13.43
C ASP A 537 -9.89 -8.22 13.57
N MET A 538 -10.23 -8.90 12.46
CA MET A 538 -10.90 -10.21 12.48
C MET A 538 -10.00 -11.34 13.00
N GLN A 539 -8.70 -11.26 12.73
CA GLN A 539 -7.73 -12.24 13.24
C GLN A 539 -7.29 -11.92 14.67
N GLY A 540 -7.39 -10.66 15.11
CA GLY A 540 -6.88 -10.20 16.42
C GLY A 540 -5.37 -10.14 16.49
N ILE A 541 -4.71 -10.06 15.34
CA ILE A 541 -3.27 -9.89 15.27
C ILE A 541 -2.89 -8.41 15.42
N ARG A 542 -1.66 -8.13 15.80
CA ARG A 542 -1.14 -6.76 15.89
C ARG A 542 -0.50 -6.35 14.57
N ASN A 543 -0.26 -5.06 14.43
CA ASN A 543 0.46 -4.50 13.27
C ASN A 543 1.83 -5.16 13.05
N LYS A 544 2.55 -5.47 14.13
CA LYS A 544 3.85 -6.15 14.06
C LYS A 544 3.77 -7.54 13.44
N ASP A 545 2.66 -8.25 13.62
CA ASP A 545 2.50 -9.61 13.11
C ASP A 545 2.30 -9.64 11.58
N LEU A 546 2.00 -8.48 10.97
CA LEU A 546 1.98 -8.30 9.51
C LEU A 546 3.38 -8.09 8.91
N GLU A 547 4.40 -7.78 9.71
CA GLU A 547 5.77 -7.60 9.25
C GLU A 547 6.35 -8.94 8.77
N GLY A 548 6.88 -8.97 7.54
CA GLY A 548 7.36 -10.19 6.89
C GLY A 548 6.28 -10.93 6.08
N ILE A 549 5.00 -10.76 6.43
CA ILE A 549 3.87 -11.24 5.62
C ILE A 549 3.62 -10.29 4.45
N VAL A 550 3.54 -8.98 4.75
CA VAL A 550 3.37 -7.95 3.73
C VAL A 550 4.72 -7.70 3.07
N LYS A 551 4.81 -8.01 1.78
CA LYS A 551 6.03 -7.77 1.00
C LYS A 551 6.22 -6.31 0.63
N LYS A 552 5.12 -5.60 0.39
CA LYS A 552 5.16 -4.26 -0.17
C LYS A 552 3.88 -3.47 0.06
N VAL A 553 4.02 -2.16 0.28
CA VAL A 553 2.92 -1.18 0.26
C VAL A 553 3.12 -0.22 -0.91
N SER A 554 2.12 -0.12 -1.79
CA SER A 554 2.21 0.70 -3.00
C SER A 554 0.82 1.17 -3.48
N GLY A 555 0.79 1.95 -4.56
CA GLY A 555 -0.45 2.27 -5.27
C GLY A 555 -1.00 1.06 -6.03
N ILE A 556 -2.16 1.24 -6.68
CA ILE A 556 -2.92 0.18 -7.37
C ILE A 556 -2.11 -0.63 -8.40
N ASN A 557 -1.15 0.00 -9.06
CA ASN A 557 -0.32 -0.64 -10.09
C ASN A 557 0.90 -1.37 -9.53
N GLY A 558 1.17 -1.26 -8.23
CA GLY A 558 2.33 -1.89 -7.59
C GLY A 558 3.67 -1.28 -7.97
N HIS A 559 3.70 -0.19 -8.73
CA HIS A 559 4.93 0.51 -9.12
C HIS A 559 5.45 1.40 -7.97
N GLY A 560 6.76 1.30 -7.70
CA GLY A 560 7.37 2.00 -6.56
C GLY A 560 6.74 1.59 -5.22
N GLY A 561 6.92 2.39 -4.19
CA GLY A 561 6.41 2.09 -2.85
C GLY A 561 7.41 1.36 -1.96
N ILE A 562 6.99 1.05 -0.76
CA ILE A 562 7.85 0.60 0.34
C ILE A 562 7.90 -0.93 0.32
N ASN A 563 9.09 -1.50 0.16
CA ASN A 563 9.31 -2.95 0.30
C ASN A 563 9.57 -3.28 1.77
N ASN A 564 9.29 -4.52 2.18
CA ASN A 564 9.42 -4.98 3.57
C ASN A 564 8.91 -3.93 4.58
N PRO A 565 7.64 -3.48 4.42
CA PRO A 565 7.06 -2.45 5.25
C PRO A 565 7.09 -2.87 6.73
N LYS A 566 7.34 -1.88 7.58
CA LYS A 566 7.17 -1.96 9.03
C LYS A 566 5.93 -1.20 9.43
N PHE A 567 5.31 -1.62 10.53
CA PHE A 567 4.03 -1.07 10.99
C PHE A 567 4.14 -0.54 12.42
N PRO A 568 4.92 0.55 12.64
CA PRO A 568 5.01 1.16 13.96
C PRO A 568 3.61 1.63 14.43
N GLU A 569 3.36 1.56 15.74
CA GLU A 569 2.09 1.93 16.34
C GLU A 569 2.29 2.68 17.68
N GLY A 570 1.21 3.29 18.18
CA GLY A 570 1.18 3.98 19.47
C GLY A 570 2.20 5.11 19.56
N HIS A 571 2.88 5.20 20.71
CA HIS A 571 3.81 6.31 21.00
C HIS A 571 5.02 6.34 20.05
N ARG A 572 5.46 5.17 19.54
CA ARG A 572 6.57 5.11 18.58
C ARG A 572 6.18 5.74 17.25
N LEU A 573 4.99 5.40 16.73
CA LEU A 573 4.49 6.02 15.50
C LEU A 573 4.21 7.52 15.70
N GLU A 574 3.68 7.92 16.85
CA GLU A 574 3.44 9.35 17.13
C GLU A 574 4.73 10.17 17.02
N ALA A 575 5.83 9.70 17.62
CA ALA A 575 7.12 10.37 17.52
C ALA A 575 7.66 10.39 16.08
N LEU A 576 7.59 9.27 15.35
CA LEU A 576 8.02 9.20 13.93
C LEU A 576 7.19 10.13 13.04
N ARG A 577 5.87 10.16 13.24
CA ARG A 577 4.94 11.07 12.58
C ARG A 577 5.34 12.52 12.85
N ALA A 578 5.58 12.89 14.12
CA ALA A 578 5.98 14.23 14.50
C ALA A 578 7.27 14.69 13.77
N ARG A 579 8.29 13.81 13.68
CA ARG A 579 9.53 14.08 12.92
C ARG A 579 9.28 14.27 11.42
N LEU A 580 8.45 13.41 10.83
CA LEU A 580 8.17 13.48 9.40
C LEU A 580 7.32 14.71 9.06
N ILE A 581 6.34 15.09 9.88
CA ILE A 581 5.56 16.31 9.74
C ILE A 581 6.48 17.53 9.86
N ALA A 582 7.34 17.60 10.89
CA ALA A 582 8.29 18.70 11.10
C ALA A 582 9.20 18.91 9.89
N THR A 583 9.77 17.81 9.38
CA THR A 583 10.62 17.83 8.19
C THR A 583 9.83 18.26 6.96
N SER A 584 8.63 17.69 6.79
CA SER A 584 7.81 17.89 5.61
C SER A 584 7.26 19.29 5.51
N LEU A 585 6.76 19.88 6.60
CA LEU A 585 6.26 21.25 6.63
C LEU A 585 7.37 22.29 6.43
N SER A 586 8.61 21.93 6.76
CA SER A 586 9.80 22.76 6.61
C SER A 586 10.36 22.73 5.19
N ASP A 587 11.08 21.67 4.82
CA ASP A 587 11.97 21.67 3.64
C ASP A 587 11.50 20.73 2.51
N CYS A 588 10.32 20.11 2.64
CA CYS A 588 9.78 19.26 1.58
C CYS A 588 8.72 19.95 0.72
N HIS A 589 8.56 19.48 -0.51
CA HIS A 589 7.43 19.77 -1.38
C HIS A 589 6.64 18.49 -1.67
N ILE A 590 5.36 18.47 -1.30
CA ILE A 590 4.46 17.36 -1.64
C ILE A 590 3.70 17.76 -2.90
N ARG A 591 3.89 17.00 -3.97
CA ARG A 591 3.20 17.24 -5.25
C ARG A 591 1.71 16.92 -5.15
N ILE A 592 0.88 17.77 -5.73
CA ILE A 592 -0.59 17.70 -5.67
C ILE A 592 -1.13 16.42 -6.35
N ASP A 593 -0.53 16.01 -7.45
CA ASP A 593 -1.01 14.93 -8.34
C ASP A 593 -0.55 13.53 -7.92
N ALA A 594 0.68 13.41 -7.43
CA ALA A 594 1.33 12.12 -7.19
C ALA A 594 1.54 11.79 -5.71
N SER A 595 1.33 12.75 -4.80
CA SER A 595 1.74 12.66 -3.40
C SER A 595 3.21 12.24 -3.23
N VAL A 596 4.05 12.51 -4.23
CA VAL A 596 5.49 12.32 -4.14
C VAL A 596 6.06 13.48 -3.35
N VAL A 597 6.91 13.17 -2.37
CA VAL A 597 7.55 14.18 -1.54
C VAL A 597 8.96 14.40 -2.06
N GLU A 598 9.28 15.64 -2.40
CA GLU A 598 10.62 16.06 -2.81
C GLU A 598 11.26 16.81 -1.65
N TYR A 599 12.40 16.32 -1.20
CA TYR A 599 13.18 16.94 -0.13
C TYR A 599 14.49 17.46 -0.69
N TYR A 600 14.81 18.71 -0.40
CA TYR A 600 16.01 19.38 -0.88
C TYR A 600 16.93 19.71 0.30
N GLU A 601 18.19 19.30 0.20
CA GLU A 601 19.15 19.44 1.30
C GLU A 601 20.56 19.67 0.76
N GLN A 602 21.30 20.59 1.37
CA GLN A 602 22.70 20.85 1.00
C GLN A 602 23.67 19.87 1.66
N ASN A 603 23.31 19.35 2.84
CA ASN A 603 24.14 18.46 3.62
C ASN A 603 23.70 16.99 3.50
N LEU A 604 24.50 16.18 2.80
CA LEU A 604 24.25 14.75 2.60
C LEU A 604 24.07 13.97 3.91
N GLN A 605 24.78 14.32 4.99
CA GLN A 605 24.64 13.64 6.29
C GLN A 605 23.24 13.82 6.89
N ARG A 606 22.58 14.95 6.61
CA ARG A 606 21.20 15.20 7.08
C ARG A 606 20.20 14.34 6.31
N LEU A 607 20.42 14.17 5.01
CA LEU A 607 19.66 13.24 4.17
C LEU A 607 19.81 11.80 4.66
N GLU A 608 21.05 11.35 4.85
CA GLU A 608 21.35 10.01 5.36
C GLU A 608 20.68 9.78 6.72
N ARG A 609 20.69 10.78 7.59
CA ARG A 609 20.01 10.72 8.89
C ARG A 609 18.50 10.58 8.73
N LEU A 610 17.86 11.40 7.88
CA LEU A 610 16.43 11.30 7.61
C LEU A 610 16.07 9.90 7.08
N VAL A 611 16.85 9.39 6.13
CA VAL A 611 16.66 8.04 5.57
C VAL A 611 16.80 6.97 6.65
N ASN A 612 17.89 7.00 7.42
CA ASN A 612 18.23 5.93 8.35
C ASN A 612 17.43 5.95 9.65
N GLN A 613 17.06 7.14 10.17
CA GLN A 613 16.40 7.28 11.47
C GLN A 613 14.90 7.48 11.37
N VAL A 614 14.37 7.86 10.20
CA VAL A 614 12.94 8.13 10.03
C VAL A 614 12.35 7.26 8.92
N LEU A 615 12.87 7.32 7.69
CA LEU A 615 12.22 6.63 6.57
C LEU A 615 12.32 5.10 6.67
N ARG A 616 13.48 4.57 7.08
CA ARG A 616 13.72 3.13 7.28
C ARG A 616 12.99 2.50 8.47
N GLU A 617 12.34 3.32 9.28
CA GLU A 617 11.43 2.86 10.35
C GLU A 617 10.08 2.41 9.81
N PHE A 618 9.74 2.78 8.56
CA PHE A 618 8.51 2.37 7.88
C PHE A 618 8.72 1.22 6.88
N GLY A 619 9.97 0.84 6.60
CA GLY A 619 10.33 -0.24 5.68
C GLY A 619 11.57 0.09 4.85
N ASP A 620 11.84 -0.69 3.82
CA ASP A 620 13.03 -0.50 3.00
C ASP A 620 12.91 0.75 2.13
N PHE A 621 13.98 1.57 2.20
CA PHE A 621 14.11 2.78 1.42
C PHE A 621 15.32 2.68 0.50
N THR A 622 15.06 2.68 -0.81
CA THR A 622 16.07 2.43 -1.86
C THR A 622 16.38 3.64 -2.73
N ASN A 623 15.67 4.75 -2.55
CA ASN A 623 15.88 5.92 -3.40
C ASN A 623 17.16 6.66 -2.97
N GLU A 624 18.05 6.89 -3.92
CA GLU A 624 19.28 7.65 -3.68
C GLU A 624 19.06 9.15 -3.92
N PRO A 625 19.77 10.03 -3.20
CA PRO A 625 19.73 11.46 -3.43
C PRO A 625 20.40 11.83 -4.77
N GLU A 626 19.76 12.70 -5.54
CA GLU A 626 20.22 13.22 -6.83
C GLU A 626 20.84 14.61 -6.61
N TYR A 627 22.10 14.84 -7.01
CA TYR A 627 22.71 16.16 -6.90
C TYR A 627 22.25 17.09 -8.03
N VAL A 628 21.77 18.28 -7.67
CA VAL A 628 21.29 19.31 -8.59
C VAL A 628 22.31 20.44 -8.64
N GLU A 629 23.21 20.41 -9.62
CA GLU A 629 24.35 21.34 -9.74
C GLU A 629 23.96 22.81 -9.71
N LYS A 630 22.92 23.17 -10.48
CA LYS A 630 22.43 24.56 -10.60
C LYS A 630 22.11 25.20 -9.26
N ASP A 631 21.57 24.38 -8.35
CA ASP A 631 21.11 24.81 -7.05
C ASP A 631 22.05 24.38 -5.91
N ASN A 632 23.14 23.67 -6.22
CA ASN A 632 24.09 23.14 -5.24
C ASN A 632 23.38 22.45 -4.04
N VAL A 633 22.41 21.58 -4.34
CA VAL A 633 21.61 20.82 -3.37
C VAL A 633 21.46 19.39 -3.83
N TYR A 634 21.26 18.49 -2.87
CA TYR A 634 20.78 17.14 -3.11
C TYR A 634 19.26 17.12 -3.05
N LYS A 635 18.65 16.45 -4.02
CA LYS A 635 17.22 16.21 -4.12
C LYS A 635 16.95 14.75 -3.81
N LEU A 636 16.18 14.49 -2.76
CA LEU A 636 15.68 13.17 -2.44
C LEU A 636 14.20 13.05 -2.79
N ARG A 637 13.86 12.03 -3.60
CA ARG A 637 12.47 11.69 -3.89
C ARG A 637 12.00 10.63 -2.90
N ILE A 638 11.04 10.97 -2.05
CA ILE A 638 10.42 10.06 -1.11
C ILE A 638 9.14 9.51 -1.77
N GLN A 639 8.94 8.21 -1.64
CA GLN A 639 7.89 7.47 -2.36
C GLN A 639 6.48 7.89 -1.92
N SER A 640 5.50 7.69 -2.80
CA SER A 640 4.11 8.15 -2.60
C SER A 640 3.41 7.63 -1.33
N PRO A 641 3.68 6.42 -0.79
CA PRO A 641 3.04 6.00 0.47
C PRO A 641 3.38 6.93 1.65
N TYR A 642 4.56 7.55 1.68
CA TYR A 642 4.92 8.54 2.70
C TYR A 642 4.14 9.84 2.54
N GLY A 643 4.04 10.36 1.30
CA GLY A 643 3.30 11.60 1.06
C GLY A 643 1.79 11.43 1.27
N ARG A 644 1.23 10.26 0.98
CA ARG A 644 -0.16 9.95 1.30
C ARG A 644 -0.39 9.82 2.81
N ALA A 645 0.53 9.19 3.54
CA ALA A 645 0.48 9.18 5.00
C ALA A 645 0.54 10.61 5.57
N LEU A 646 1.42 11.47 5.04
CA LEU A 646 1.51 12.88 5.43
C LEU A 646 0.20 13.65 5.15
N ASN A 647 -0.42 13.44 3.99
CA ASN A 647 -1.71 14.03 3.65
C ASN A 647 -2.81 13.55 4.62
N GLU A 648 -2.86 12.26 4.93
CA GLU A 648 -3.80 11.70 5.93
C GLU A 648 -3.55 12.31 7.32
N TRP A 649 -2.29 12.54 7.67
CA TRP A 649 -1.90 13.26 8.89
C TRP A 649 -2.03 14.79 8.77
N GLY A 650 -2.78 15.31 7.80
CA GLY A 650 -3.12 16.73 7.72
C GLY A 650 -2.03 17.65 7.16
N VAL A 651 -0.94 17.13 6.59
CA VAL A 651 0.06 17.94 5.88
C VAL A 651 -0.42 18.18 4.46
N PRO A 652 -0.66 19.42 4.01
CA PRO A 652 -1.22 19.63 2.69
C PRO A 652 -0.19 19.46 1.58
N SER A 653 -0.68 19.07 0.41
CA SER A 653 0.06 19.09 -0.85
C SER A 653 0.01 20.49 -1.50
N GLY A 654 1.10 20.92 -2.16
CA GLY A 654 1.18 22.20 -2.86
C GLY A 654 1.95 23.32 -2.12
N ASP A 655 1.61 24.58 -2.42
CA ASP A 655 2.27 25.79 -1.88
C ASP A 655 1.75 26.12 -0.48
N LYS A 656 2.51 25.69 0.54
CA LYS A 656 2.15 25.89 1.95
C LYS A 656 2.03 27.35 2.36
N ALA A 657 2.72 28.27 1.68
CA ALA A 657 2.63 29.68 2.00
C ALA A 657 1.33 30.30 1.45
N ILE A 658 0.72 29.73 0.41
CA ILE A 658 -0.65 30.10 0.00
C ILE A 658 -1.67 29.44 0.93
N LEU A 659 -1.50 28.15 1.20
CA LEU A 659 -2.45 27.36 2.01
C LEU A 659 -2.46 27.76 3.50
N ASN A 660 -1.35 28.30 4.02
CA ASN A 660 -1.16 28.69 5.43
C ASN A 660 -1.66 27.61 6.42
N PRO A 661 -1.10 26.38 6.36
CA PRO A 661 -1.61 25.25 7.14
C PRO A 661 -1.47 25.45 8.64
N CYS A 662 -2.26 24.69 9.39
CA CYS A 662 -2.09 24.43 10.81
C CYS A 662 -1.32 23.12 11.04
N LEU A 663 -0.88 22.87 12.27
CA LEU A 663 -0.61 21.52 12.72
C LEU A 663 -1.94 20.74 12.86
N PRO A 664 -1.91 19.40 12.75
CA PRO A 664 -3.10 18.58 12.97
C PRO A 664 -3.72 18.83 14.36
N ASN A 665 -5.04 18.89 14.47
CA ASN A 665 -5.73 19.23 15.74
C ASN A 665 -5.32 18.32 16.92
N GLU A 666 -4.95 17.08 16.62
CA GLU A 666 -4.51 16.06 17.56
C GLU A 666 -3.17 16.36 18.22
N VAL A 667 -2.38 17.28 17.66
CA VAL A 667 -1.11 17.74 18.23
C VAL A 667 -1.30 18.29 19.65
N THR A 668 -2.51 18.76 19.97
CA THR A 668 -2.88 19.15 21.33
C THR A 668 -2.78 18.00 22.34
N LYS A 669 -2.87 16.75 21.88
CA LYS A 669 -2.80 15.52 22.70
C LYS A 669 -1.46 14.79 22.58
N TRP A 670 -0.50 15.31 21.82
CA TRP A 670 0.81 14.69 21.67
C TRP A 670 1.54 14.57 23.00
N LEU A 671 2.25 13.46 23.15
CA LEU A 671 3.18 13.28 24.26
C LEU A 671 4.35 14.26 24.15
N ALA A 672 4.94 14.59 25.31
CA ALA A 672 6.12 15.45 25.37
C ALA A 672 7.25 14.94 24.47
N THR A 673 7.47 13.62 24.39
CA THR A 673 8.46 13.00 23.52
C THR A 673 8.21 13.26 22.03
N SER A 674 6.95 13.29 21.60
CA SER A 674 6.57 13.60 20.22
C SER A 674 6.75 15.08 19.90
N ILE A 675 6.40 15.98 20.84
CA ILE A 675 6.63 17.42 20.72
C ILE A 675 8.13 17.72 20.64
N ILE A 676 8.95 17.07 21.47
CA ILE A 676 10.42 17.15 21.42
C ILE A 676 10.90 16.71 20.04
N ALA A 677 10.48 15.54 19.57
CA ALA A 677 10.89 15.01 18.27
C ALA A 677 10.52 15.94 17.10
N TYR A 678 9.35 16.59 17.15
CA TYR A 678 8.95 17.63 16.19
C TYR A 678 9.95 18.79 16.18
N HIS A 679 10.26 19.37 17.34
CA HIS A 679 11.12 20.56 17.43
C HIS A 679 12.57 20.29 17.09
N GLU A 680 13.11 19.13 17.46
CA GLU A 680 14.48 18.77 17.11
C GLU A 680 14.69 18.77 15.58
N ASP A 681 13.72 18.24 14.82
CA ASP A 681 13.77 18.17 13.37
C ASP A 681 13.36 19.49 12.71
N MET A 682 12.35 20.19 13.22
CA MET A 682 11.95 21.49 12.70
C MET A 682 13.11 22.51 12.78
N ILE A 683 13.77 22.63 13.94
CA ILE A 683 14.90 23.56 14.10
C ILE A 683 16.11 23.11 13.28
N ALA A 684 16.30 21.80 13.07
CA ALA A 684 17.34 21.31 12.18
C ALA A 684 17.15 21.85 10.75
N GLN A 685 15.91 21.84 10.24
CA GLN A 685 15.55 22.38 8.92
C GLN A 685 15.58 23.92 8.91
N GLU A 686 14.65 24.55 9.63
CA GLU A 686 14.29 25.97 9.48
C GLU A 686 14.88 26.89 10.55
N GLY A 687 15.36 26.29 11.64
CA GLY A 687 15.88 27.03 12.78
C GLY A 687 17.21 27.73 12.51
N HIS A 688 17.45 28.78 13.25
CA HIS A 688 18.73 29.46 13.41
C HIS A 688 19.06 29.51 14.90
N VAL A 689 20.26 29.07 15.24
CA VAL A 689 20.81 29.12 16.59
C VAL A 689 21.90 30.18 16.59
N SER A 690 21.75 31.16 17.46
CA SER A 690 22.75 32.20 17.72
C SER A 690 22.94 32.37 19.23
N PRO A 691 24.00 33.05 19.69
CA PRO A 691 24.22 33.24 21.12
C PRO A 691 23.01 33.86 21.82
N GLY A 692 22.37 33.09 22.70
CA GLY A 692 21.21 33.53 23.48
C GLY A 692 19.90 33.60 22.72
N GLN A 693 19.81 32.97 21.55
CA GLN A 693 18.58 32.96 20.77
C GLN A 693 18.44 31.70 19.90
N VAL A 694 17.25 31.10 19.94
CA VAL A 694 16.78 30.16 18.92
C VAL A 694 15.64 30.84 18.18
N SER A 695 15.68 30.84 16.84
CA SER A 695 14.65 31.47 16.01
C SER A 695 14.39 30.71 14.74
N TRP A 696 13.20 30.84 14.18
CA TRP A 696 12.87 30.32 12.85
C TRP A 696 11.86 31.25 12.20
N ASN A 697 11.61 31.06 10.91
CA ASN A 697 10.72 31.92 10.15
C ASN A 697 9.73 31.11 9.34
N ARG A 698 8.54 31.68 9.14
CA ARG A 698 7.50 31.15 8.27
C ARG A 698 6.98 32.29 7.40
N SER A 699 6.38 31.95 6.25
CA SER A 699 5.78 32.96 5.37
C SER A 699 4.39 32.53 4.95
N ASN A 700 3.46 33.47 4.83
CA ASN A 700 2.13 33.25 4.28
C ASN A 700 1.76 34.36 3.28
N THR A 701 0.80 34.07 2.41
CA THR A 701 0.46 34.89 1.24
C THR A 701 -0.71 35.81 1.55
N LEU A 702 -0.61 37.08 1.15
CA LEU A 702 -1.72 38.04 1.18
C LEU A 702 -2.41 38.17 -0.19
N HIS A 703 -1.63 38.01 -1.27
CA HIS A 703 -2.11 38.04 -2.64
C HIS A 703 -1.40 36.92 -3.43
N SER A 704 -2.16 35.97 -3.99
CA SER A 704 -1.57 34.79 -4.65
C SER A 704 -1.16 35.02 -6.10
N GLY A 705 -1.58 36.15 -6.68
CA GLY A 705 -1.21 36.53 -8.04
C GLY A 705 -1.70 35.51 -9.06
N VAL A 706 -0.83 35.10 -9.98
CA VAL A 706 -1.16 34.09 -11.02
C VAL A 706 -1.57 32.73 -10.46
N LYS A 707 -1.25 32.44 -9.19
CA LYS A 707 -1.62 31.17 -8.54
C LYS A 707 -2.99 31.22 -7.84
N SER A 708 -3.71 32.34 -7.93
CA SER A 708 -4.97 32.52 -7.21
C SER A 708 -6.02 31.48 -7.59
N GLU A 709 -6.17 31.22 -8.89
CA GLU A 709 -7.10 30.24 -9.45
C GLU A 709 -6.74 28.79 -9.06
N LYS A 710 -5.44 28.43 -9.17
CA LYS A 710 -4.97 27.07 -8.85
C LYS A 710 -5.26 26.63 -7.41
N TYR A 711 -5.29 27.57 -6.47
CA TYR A 711 -5.47 27.30 -5.04
C TYR A 711 -6.79 27.85 -4.49
N ASP A 712 -7.69 28.34 -5.35
CA ASP A 712 -8.94 29.00 -4.95
C ASP A 712 -8.75 30.02 -3.81
N SER A 713 -7.71 30.84 -3.94
CA SER A 713 -7.25 31.72 -2.87
C SER A 713 -7.77 33.14 -3.05
N VAL A 714 -8.40 33.67 -2.01
CA VAL A 714 -8.92 35.04 -1.97
C VAL A 714 -7.79 36.02 -1.68
N ASN A 715 -7.64 37.03 -2.53
CA ASN A 715 -6.71 38.14 -2.30
C ASN A 715 -7.21 38.98 -1.11
N ARG A 716 -6.33 39.18 -0.13
CA ARG A 716 -6.65 39.87 1.13
C ARG A 716 -6.25 41.33 1.16
N ILE A 717 -5.45 41.76 0.19
CA ILE A 717 -5.01 43.14 0.05
C ILE A 717 -5.52 43.70 -1.29
N SER A 718 -5.79 44.99 -1.29
CA SER A 718 -6.19 45.79 -2.43
C SER A 718 -5.00 46.20 -3.31
N GLU A 719 -5.31 46.81 -4.43
CA GLU A 719 -4.31 47.41 -5.31
C GLU A 719 -3.58 48.57 -4.63
N GLY A 720 -4.24 49.35 -3.77
CA GLY A 720 -3.62 50.46 -3.03
C GLY A 720 -2.50 49.98 -2.11
N GLU A 721 -2.74 48.92 -1.35
CA GLU A 721 -1.74 48.29 -0.48
C GLU A 721 -0.60 47.69 -1.30
N THR A 722 -0.90 47.10 -2.46
CA THR A 722 0.11 46.57 -3.38
C THR A 722 1.01 47.67 -3.95
N ARG A 723 0.43 48.80 -4.38
CA ARG A 723 1.19 49.98 -4.86
C ARG A 723 2.05 50.60 -3.75
N LEU A 724 1.57 50.61 -2.50
CA LEU A 724 2.37 51.05 -1.36
C LEU A 724 3.65 50.20 -1.21
N ILE A 725 3.51 48.86 -1.29
CA ILE A 725 4.66 47.94 -1.21
C ILE A 725 5.63 48.17 -2.38
N GLN A 726 5.11 48.39 -3.59
CA GLN A 726 5.94 48.63 -4.78
C GLN A 726 6.73 49.94 -4.70
N SER A 727 6.08 51.02 -4.23
CA SER A 727 6.65 52.38 -4.21
C SER A 727 7.60 52.61 -3.03
N LYS A 728 7.28 52.08 -1.84
CA LYS A 728 8.10 52.26 -0.63
C LYS A 728 9.01 51.07 -0.32
N GLY A 729 8.83 49.94 -1.02
CA GLY A 729 9.64 48.75 -0.83
C GLY A 729 11.04 48.89 -1.46
N ASN A 730 12.03 48.34 -0.78
CA ASN A 730 13.41 48.32 -1.26
C ASN A 730 13.74 46.99 -1.96
N ASP A 731 14.66 47.06 -2.92
CA ASP A 731 15.29 45.88 -3.50
C ASP A 731 16.43 45.44 -2.56
N TYR A 732 16.38 44.20 -2.06
CA TYR A 732 17.45 43.65 -1.23
C TYR A 732 18.33 42.70 -2.04
N ALA A 733 19.64 42.72 -1.79
CA ALA A 733 20.59 41.79 -2.38
C ALA A 733 20.13 40.33 -2.15
N GLY A 734 20.09 39.53 -3.23
CA GLY A 734 19.61 38.14 -3.19
C GLY A 734 18.10 37.94 -3.33
N SER A 735 17.29 39.01 -3.32
CA SER A 735 15.86 38.93 -3.65
C SER A 735 15.64 38.54 -5.12
N PRO A 736 14.49 37.96 -5.49
CA PRO A 736 14.11 37.81 -6.89
C PRO A 736 14.17 39.13 -7.64
N ASN A 737 14.53 39.08 -8.93
CA ASN A 737 14.72 40.27 -9.73
C ASN A 737 13.46 41.15 -9.66
N GLY A 738 13.63 42.39 -9.23
CA GLY A 738 12.55 43.37 -9.07
C GLY A 738 11.63 43.17 -7.85
N ALA A 739 11.89 42.20 -6.97
CA ALA A 739 11.07 41.99 -5.77
C ALA A 739 11.22 43.15 -4.79
N LYS A 740 10.09 43.77 -4.44
CA LYS A 740 10.03 44.93 -3.54
C LYS A 740 9.68 44.47 -2.14
N THR A 741 10.53 44.80 -1.16
CA THR A 741 10.31 44.41 0.24
C THR A 741 10.14 45.63 1.13
N LEU A 742 9.04 45.64 1.88
CA LEU A 742 8.72 46.65 2.86
C LEU A 742 8.89 46.06 4.27
N LEU A 743 9.74 46.67 5.10
CA LEU A 743 9.98 46.22 6.47
C LEU A 743 8.79 46.57 7.38
N TRP A 744 8.52 45.72 8.36
CA TRP A 744 7.44 45.94 9.32
C TRP A 744 7.54 47.30 10.03
N THR A 745 8.73 47.68 10.46
CA THR A 745 8.98 49.00 11.10
C THR A 745 8.67 50.17 10.19
N THR A 746 8.84 50.00 8.87
CA THR A 746 8.49 51.02 7.89
C THR A 746 6.97 51.15 7.76
N ILE A 747 6.24 50.03 7.77
CA ILE A 747 4.76 50.04 7.79
C ILE A 747 4.26 50.78 9.04
N GLU A 748 4.82 50.49 10.22
CA GLU A 748 4.46 51.18 11.47
C GLU A 748 4.69 52.69 11.42
N ASN A 749 5.76 53.13 10.75
CA ASN A 749 6.05 54.55 10.56
C ASN A 749 5.10 55.19 9.54
N LEU A 750 4.80 54.51 8.43
CA LEU A 750 3.89 55.01 7.38
C LEU A 750 2.45 55.18 7.88
N ARG A 751 2.01 54.42 8.88
CA ARG A 751 0.71 54.63 9.57
C ARG A 751 0.57 55.98 10.27
N LYS A 752 1.70 56.68 10.46
CA LYS A 752 1.82 58.01 11.07
C LYS A 752 2.30 59.06 10.06
N SER A 753 2.28 58.74 8.76
CA SER A 753 2.66 59.67 7.69
C SER A 753 1.70 60.86 7.64
N THR A 754 2.16 61.96 7.04
CA THR A 754 1.33 63.14 6.77
C THR A 754 0.47 62.96 5.51
N GLU A 755 0.81 62.01 4.64
CA GLU A 755 0.06 61.70 3.43
C GLU A 755 -1.13 60.78 3.73
N SER A 756 -2.34 61.23 3.40
CA SER A 756 -3.58 60.52 3.75
C SER A 756 -3.68 59.14 3.09
N GLU A 757 -3.40 59.04 1.79
CA GLU A 757 -3.50 57.78 1.04
C GLU A 757 -2.47 56.75 1.51
N GLU A 758 -1.22 57.16 1.73
CA GLU A 758 -0.18 56.26 2.26
C GLU A 758 -0.51 55.78 3.67
N THR A 759 -1.05 56.68 4.49
CA THR A 759 -1.45 56.37 5.86
C THR A 759 -2.62 55.38 5.89
N GLU A 760 -3.62 55.56 5.04
CA GLU A 760 -4.76 54.67 4.92
C GLU A 760 -4.34 53.28 4.42
N ALA A 761 -3.57 53.22 3.34
CA ALA A 761 -3.03 51.97 2.81
C ALA A 761 -2.12 51.26 3.81
N ALA A 762 -1.28 52.00 4.55
CA ALA A 762 -0.40 51.41 5.57
C ALA A 762 -1.18 50.88 6.78
N ARG A 763 -2.30 51.52 7.18
CA ARG A 763 -3.19 51.02 8.23
C ARG A 763 -3.91 49.75 7.78
N ALA A 764 -4.51 49.77 6.59
CA ALA A 764 -5.17 48.60 6.01
C ALA A 764 -4.21 47.41 5.88
N LEU A 765 -3.01 47.65 5.35
CA LEU A 765 -1.98 46.60 5.21
C LEU A 765 -1.55 46.05 6.58
N HIS A 766 -1.30 46.93 7.55
CA HIS A 766 -0.93 46.52 8.91
C HIS A 766 -1.99 45.63 9.55
N ASP A 767 -3.26 46.04 9.49
CA ASP A 767 -4.36 45.33 10.11
C ASP A 767 -4.58 43.98 9.41
N THR A 768 -4.54 43.96 8.07
CA THR A 768 -4.59 42.73 7.26
C THR A 768 -3.47 41.74 7.62
N ILE A 769 -2.25 42.23 7.86
CA ILE A 769 -1.14 41.38 8.28
C ILE A 769 -1.42 40.76 9.65
N LEU A 770 -1.89 41.55 10.62
CA LEU A 770 -2.20 41.06 11.96
C LEU A 770 -3.40 40.10 11.98
N GLU A 771 -4.38 40.29 11.11
CA GLU A 771 -5.53 39.38 10.94
C GLU A 771 -5.16 38.08 10.20
N ASN A 772 -4.10 38.10 9.39
CA ASN A 772 -3.60 36.94 8.65
C ASN A 772 -2.27 36.42 9.23
N ARG A 773 -2.27 36.03 10.52
CA ARG A 773 -1.12 35.37 11.13
C ARG A 773 -0.81 34.03 10.47
N ASN A 774 0.46 33.63 10.52
CA ASN A 774 0.85 32.30 10.07
C ASN A 774 0.39 31.25 11.09
N LYS A 775 -0.55 30.41 10.71
CA LYS A 775 -1.22 29.50 11.65
C LYS A 775 -0.29 28.41 12.17
N LEU A 776 0.51 27.80 11.28
CA LEU A 776 1.54 26.82 11.63
C LEU A 776 2.47 27.36 12.72
N MET A 777 2.93 28.59 12.58
CA MET A 777 3.86 29.20 13.53
C MET A 777 3.21 29.46 14.90
N ASP A 778 1.92 29.78 14.94
CA ASP A 778 1.15 29.86 16.19
C ASP A 778 1.03 28.49 16.86
N ASP A 779 0.73 27.44 16.09
CA ASP A 779 0.68 26.07 16.60
C ASP A 779 2.04 25.58 17.12
N GLU A 780 3.12 25.86 16.38
CA GLU A 780 4.50 25.55 16.78
C GLU A 780 4.88 26.25 18.09
N LYS A 781 4.42 27.48 18.29
CA LYS A 781 4.60 28.18 19.56
C LYS A 781 3.81 27.49 20.68
N ASN A 782 2.54 27.18 20.45
CA ASN A 782 1.67 26.58 21.46
C ASN A 782 2.22 25.23 21.96
N ILE A 783 2.81 24.41 21.08
CA ILE A 783 3.41 23.14 21.51
C ILE A 783 4.75 23.32 22.22
N ALA A 784 5.56 24.30 21.85
CA ALA A 784 6.80 24.60 22.57
C ALA A 784 6.53 25.14 23.98
N GLU A 785 5.49 25.95 24.15
CA GLU A 785 5.06 26.47 25.46
C GLU A 785 4.66 25.34 26.42
N LYS A 786 4.14 24.21 25.92
CA LYS A 786 3.89 23.00 26.74
C LYS A 786 5.17 22.38 27.29
N LEU A 787 6.31 22.59 26.64
CA LEU A 787 7.61 22.20 27.15
C LEU A 787 8.20 23.27 28.08
N GLY A 788 7.46 24.33 28.42
CA GLY A 788 7.92 25.47 29.22
C GLY A 788 8.85 26.42 28.46
N ILE A 789 8.85 26.38 27.13
CA ILE A 789 9.71 27.22 26.30
C ILE A 789 8.94 28.47 25.84
N ASP A 790 9.30 29.62 26.40
CA ASP A 790 8.68 30.91 26.08
C ASP A 790 9.16 31.47 24.72
N LEU A 791 8.21 31.85 23.88
CA LEU A 791 8.42 32.31 22.51
C LEU A 791 7.63 33.59 22.17
N SER A 792 8.28 34.45 21.40
CA SER A 792 7.69 35.65 20.80
C SER A 792 7.56 35.50 19.29
N ILE A 793 6.40 35.89 18.75
CA ILE A 793 6.10 35.88 17.32
C ILE A 793 5.89 37.32 16.85
N ARG A 794 6.49 37.70 15.71
CA ARG A 794 6.22 38.99 15.07
C ARG A 794 6.38 38.94 13.54
N PRO A 795 5.65 39.77 12.80
CA PRO A 795 5.93 40.00 11.38
C PRO A 795 7.26 40.78 11.26
N VAL A 796 7.96 40.55 10.15
CA VAL A 796 9.26 41.20 9.90
C VAL A 796 9.26 42.01 8.62
N GLN A 797 8.66 41.47 7.55
CA GLN A 797 8.63 42.13 6.25
C GLN A 797 7.48 41.61 5.38
N VAL A 798 7.10 42.42 4.40
CA VAL A 798 6.19 42.07 3.31
C VAL A 798 6.93 42.21 1.99
N THR A 799 6.80 41.23 1.10
CA THR A 799 7.49 41.22 -0.18
C THR A 799 6.49 41.06 -1.33
N TYR A 800 6.58 41.94 -2.32
CA TYR A 800 5.91 41.84 -3.62
C TYR A 800 6.85 41.20 -4.66
N TYR A 801 6.33 40.23 -5.42
CA TYR A 801 7.05 39.51 -6.47
C TYR A 801 6.46 39.85 -7.85
N PRO A 802 7.10 40.72 -8.65
CA PRO A 802 6.53 41.25 -9.89
C PRO A 802 6.11 40.18 -10.90
N GLU A 803 6.96 39.17 -11.13
CA GLU A 803 6.71 38.14 -12.15
C GLU A 803 5.43 37.34 -11.89
N SER A 804 5.07 37.14 -10.63
CA SER A 804 3.89 36.35 -10.24
C SER A 804 2.73 37.19 -9.75
N GLY A 805 2.94 38.48 -9.46
CA GLY A 805 2.00 39.33 -8.74
C GLY A 805 1.76 38.89 -7.29
N ARG A 806 2.60 38.02 -6.73
CA ARG A 806 2.44 37.49 -5.37
C ARG A 806 2.87 38.53 -4.33
N VAL A 807 2.11 38.63 -3.24
CA VAL A 807 2.52 39.36 -2.02
C VAL A 807 2.54 38.40 -0.84
N SER A 808 3.64 38.37 -0.09
CA SER A 808 3.80 37.48 1.07
C SER A 808 4.41 38.18 2.27
N VAL A 809 3.94 37.80 3.46
CA VAL A 809 4.47 38.26 4.74
C VAL A 809 5.43 37.21 5.28
N LYS A 810 6.57 37.66 5.77
CA LYS A 810 7.50 36.84 6.55
C LYS A 810 7.32 37.14 8.03
N TRP A 811 7.17 36.08 8.80
CA TRP A 811 7.10 36.10 10.24
C TRP A 811 8.32 35.42 10.86
N VAL A 812 8.65 35.81 12.09
CA VAL A 812 9.73 35.22 12.87
C VAL A 812 9.24 34.87 14.26
N THR A 813 9.55 33.64 14.67
CA THR A 813 9.47 33.20 16.06
C THR A 813 10.87 33.19 16.67
N ARG A 814 10.98 33.60 17.94
CA ARG A 814 12.23 33.50 18.70
C ARG A 814 11.98 33.25 20.17
N THR A 815 12.93 32.61 20.83
CA THR A 815 12.98 32.51 22.30
C THR A 815 12.91 33.91 22.91
N SER A 816 12.02 34.09 23.87
CA SER A 816 11.76 35.38 24.52
C SER A 816 12.94 35.83 25.41
N ASN A 817 13.67 34.87 25.99
CA ASN A 817 14.75 35.13 26.93
C ASN A 817 15.82 34.01 26.93
N PRO A 818 16.99 34.22 27.57
CA PRO A 818 18.05 33.21 27.65
C PRO A 818 17.66 31.92 28.39
N GLU A 819 16.69 31.96 29.32
CA GLU A 819 16.24 30.77 30.05
C GLU A 819 15.50 29.80 29.14
N ALA A 820 14.64 30.33 28.26
CA ALA A 820 13.98 29.56 27.22
C ALA A 820 15.00 28.88 26.27
N VAL A 821 16.14 29.51 26.00
CA VAL A 821 17.22 28.92 25.18
C VAL A 821 17.92 27.78 25.90
N ILE A 822 18.24 27.95 27.20
CA ILE A 822 18.82 26.89 28.03
C ILE A 822 17.84 25.70 28.06
N ARG A 823 16.57 25.95 28.36
CA ARG A 823 15.53 24.94 28.41
C ARG A 823 15.36 24.22 27.07
N TRP A 824 15.35 24.95 25.95
CA TRP A 824 15.36 24.38 24.61
C TRP A 824 16.54 23.42 24.41
N GLY A 825 17.75 23.85 24.73
CA GLY A 825 18.94 23.03 24.51
C GLY A 825 19.02 21.80 25.41
N LEU A 826 18.46 21.87 26.63
CA LEU A 826 18.37 20.74 27.54
C LEU A 826 17.35 19.68 27.09
N VAL A 827 16.20 20.13 26.55
CA VAL A 827 15.05 19.26 26.26
C VAL A 827 15.02 18.79 24.80
N CYS A 828 15.23 19.68 23.84
CA CYS A 828 15.06 19.43 22.40
C CYS A 828 16.19 20.03 21.55
N PRO A 829 17.47 19.63 21.77
CA PRO A 829 18.58 20.12 20.97
C PRO A 829 18.40 19.76 19.49
N PRO A 830 18.75 20.65 18.54
CA PRO A 830 18.44 20.43 17.13
C PRO A 830 19.19 19.25 16.54
N ASN A 831 18.53 18.53 15.65
CA ASN A 831 19.09 17.41 14.92
C ASN A 831 19.99 17.83 13.73
N HIS A 832 20.74 18.90 13.94
CA HIS A 832 21.74 19.40 13.02
C HIS A 832 23.08 19.53 13.77
N PRO A 833 24.13 18.79 13.37
CA PRO A 833 25.39 18.74 14.13
C PRO A 833 25.96 20.12 14.50
N LYS A 834 26.06 21.05 13.53
CA LYS A 834 26.59 22.40 13.79
C LYS A 834 25.72 23.22 14.77
N LYS A 835 24.41 23.33 14.50
CA LYS A 835 23.47 24.07 15.38
C LYS A 835 23.45 23.52 16.81
N ARG A 836 23.53 22.21 16.96
CA ARG A 836 23.59 21.54 18.27
C ARG A 836 24.88 21.89 19.01
N GLU A 837 26.01 21.86 18.32
CA GLU A 837 27.31 22.23 18.91
C GLU A 837 27.35 23.71 19.30
N GLU A 838 26.83 24.60 18.46
CA GLU A 838 26.68 26.03 18.77
C GLU A 838 25.83 26.26 20.02
N LEU A 839 24.68 25.58 20.11
CA LEU A 839 23.80 25.63 21.28
C LEU A 839 24.52 25.10 22.53
N LYS A 840 25.23 23.97 22.39
CA LYS A 840 25.97 23.33 23.49
C LYS A 840 27.06 24.27 24.03
N LYS A 841 27.89 24.84 23.15
CA LYS A 841 28.93 25.82 23.50
C LYS A 841 28.34 27.02 24.23
N TRP A 842 27.22 27.54 23.74
CA TRP A 842 26.58 28.70 24.36
C TRP A 842 26.06 28.41 25.77
N ILE A 843 25.42 27.24 25.98
CA ILE A 843 24.90 26.82 27.29
C ILE A 843 26.04 26.61 28.30
N ILE A 844 27.13 25.96 27.89
CA ILE A 844 28.31 25.73 28.76
C ILE A 844 28.94 27.06 29.22
N ALA A 845 28.87 28.11 28.38
CA ALA A 845 29.36 29.44 28.73
C ALA A 845 28.42 30.23 29.67
N GLN A 846 27.22 29.73 29.98
CA GLN A 846 26.30 30.38 30.93
C GLN A 846 26.65 30.08 32.39
N ASN A 847 26.05 30.84 33.31
CA ASN A 847 26.19 30.59 34.75
C ASN A 847 25.75 29.14 35.10
N PRO A 848 26.65 28.28 35.63
CA PRO A 848 26.33 26.88 35.94
C PRO A 848 25.18 26.72 36.93
N GLU A 849 25.02 27.62 37.90
CA GLU A 849 23.92 27.55 38.87
C GLU A 849 22.57 27.76 38.20
N LYS A 850 22.52 28.68 37.24
CA LYS A 850 21.33 28.96 36.43
C LYS A 850 20.96 27.76 35.56
N VAL A 851 21.94 27.14 34.91
CA VAL A 851 21.72 25.92 34.10
C VAL A 851 21.23 24.77 34.98
N ARG A 852 21.82 24.54 36.16
CA ARG A 852 21.38 23.51 37.12
C ARG A 852 19.99 23.77 37.69
N ARG A 853 19.61 25.03 37.90
CA ARG A 853 18.25 25.40 38.32
C ARG A 853 17.24 25.00 37.25
N ILE A 854 17.47 25.41 35.99
CA ILE A 854 16.59 25.10 34.86
C ILE A 854 16.55 23.58 34.60
N ALA A 855 17.67 22.88 34.73
CA ALA A 855 17.70 21.41 34.60
C ALA A 855 16.80 20.72 35.63
N ARG A 856 16.83 21.16 36.90
CA ARG A 856 15.91 20.66 37.93
C ARG A 856 14.45 20.98 37.63
N GLU A 857 14.15 22.20 37.19
CA GLU A 857 12.80 22.60 36.76
C GLU A 857 12.29 21.68 35.63
N VAL A 858 13.12 21.36 34.65
CA VAL A 858 12.79 20.43 33.55
C VAL A 858 12.48 19.03 34.07
N GLU A 859 13.25 18.51 35.02
CA GLU A 859 13.01 17.20 35.63
C GLU A 859 11.75 17.19 36.51
N GLU A 860 11.50 18.26 37.26
CA GLU A 860 10.28 18.45 38.08
C GLU A 860 9.02 18.50 37.21
N ASP A 861 9.12 19.06 36.00
CA ASP A 861 8.05 19.06 34.99
C ASP A 861 7.87 17.68 34.30
N GLY A 862 8.65 16.65 34.69
CA GLY A 862 8.59 15.30 34.13
C GLY A 862 9.16 15.18 32.72
N LEU A 863 9.93 16.16 32.26
CA LEU A 863 10.53 16.17 30.93
C LEU A 863 11.91 15.51 30.93
N PRO A 864 12.27 14.74 29.88
CA PRO A 864 13.58 14.13 29.80
C PRO A 864 14.65 15.17 29.46
N ILE A 865 15.73 15.23 30.26
CA ILE A 865 16.97 15.89 29.84
C ILE A 865 17.64 15.04 28.76
N HIS A 866 17.96 15.68 27.63
CA HIS A 866 18.57 15.04 26.48
C HIS A 866 19.94 14.43 26.84
N SER A 867 20.23 13.25 26.28
CA SER A 867 21.39 12.42 26.65
C SER A 867 22.75 13.10 26.54
N ILE A 868 22.90 14.06 25.62
CA ILE A 868 24.14 14.85 25.41
C ILE A 868 24.62 15.66 26.63
N TRP A 869 23.78 15.76 27.66
CA TRP A 869 24.04 16.47 28.92
C TRP A 869 24.24 15.53 30.11
N ARG A 870 24.12 14.21 29.90
CA ARG A 870 24.30 13.21 30.96
C ARG A 870 25.76 12.82 31.16
N ASP A 871 26.58 13.05 30.13
CA ASP A 871 28.04 12.95 30.13
C ASP A 871 28.64 14.36 30.32
#